data_AF-A0A0H4QLY1-F1
#
_entry.id   AF-A0A0H4QLY1-F1
#
_cell.length_a   1.000
_cell.length_b   1.000
_cell.length_c   1.000
_cell.angle_alpha   90.00
_cell.angle_beta   90.00
_cell.angle_gamma   90.00
#
_symmetry.space_group_name_H-M   'P 1'
#
loop_
_entity.id
_entity.type
_entity.pdbx_description
1 polymer ?
#
loop_
_entity_poly.entity_id
_entity_poly.type
_entity_poly.pdbx_seq_one_letter_code
_entity_poly.pdbx_strand_id
1 'polypeptide(L)'
;MKLFSRLRKDVTEQNARDTNAHAQSNPTENKSNITNNQKAEPKKPTSEPKKETTQSENNEKTTQTIHAPEVSETSNGNNAVVSVHDQRVKIEKSMNNLSHEYAQLRGRLKLNLFSERDDYQGKLNKLNKQLNDILANEKAVQDNIEKNKNDDDGKEKERLAGIRADQKHQNELLYKYKEQQKSLATSIEKNDKILDKKQAELDKNQKEETDLSAAIKNETDLQKMMVLMEKQKTQVEKIYKNREKITAELAEAQSVLGNDKKDLNDVNININEISSTIALLKTKINQIESTIKNNRSQRTSMINQLEASSKSNKNDIDGLKIQVKNVTDNINYVDKYIKDVFHAAYLVREVYLEPTKQYLVLSDSVDKEQQETDYFDIVNYLERKMDTTVTLVTSFYNNHFSDIIDGYTKSMNIERPDVINLFENMQQSDNPSTKQVTIPESNDWVTRTDVKTHNTLIYDQSGNLMMTVEYFNDQIDRINYFKNSKIVKTNIYNTDGILSSAQIFNKDQKLDEENFYRTDGSIVITINYESGVANDFQVFDGSGLLTQDFDKKEEFVTWWINSLYAGQSELVFVGSSTDLLYKAVAASRDQEKTDLITFVESAHSNIGRIKALLHKEPLINNIFVQYERDLHSIENTTDRDISVSAIKTAVSDEMYLPDSLKI
;
A
#
# COMPACT_ATOMS: atom_id res chain seq x y z
N MET A 1 25.37 11.95 -67.18
CA MET A 1 26.43 12.21 -66.18
C MET A 1 26.12 13.48 -65.39
N LYS A 2 26.22 13.45 -64.04
CA LYS A 2 26.31 14.56 -63.05
C LYS A 2 25.94 13.96 -61.67
N LEU A 3 26.77 13.09 -61.07
CA LEU A 3 28.01 13.37 -60.30
C LEU A 3 27.72 13.95 -58.89
N PHE A 4 28.28 13.29 -57.86
CA PHE A 4 27.98 13.44 -56.43
C PHE A 4 28.44 14.76 -55.79
N SER A 5 27.68 15.25 -54.80
CA SER A 5 28.16 15.71 -53.47
C SER A 5 26.92 16.10 -52.60
N ARG A 6 26.95 16.18 -51.27
CA ARG A 6 28.06 16.31 -50.29
C ARG A 6 27.95 15.31 -49.12
N LEU A 7 29.03 15.23 -48.33
CA LEU A 7 29.18 14.36 -47.16
C LEU A 7 28.74 15.01 -45.83
N ARG A 8 28.42 14.13 -44.87
CA ARG A 8 28.63 14.17 -43.41
C ARG A 8 29.27 15.43 -42.79
N LYS A 9 28.60 15.94 -41.74
CA LYS A 9 29.11 16.40 -40.42
C LYS A 9 27.91 16.34 -39.45
N ASP A 10 28.01 16.01 -38.16
CA ASP A 10 29.09 15.43 -37.34
C ASP A 10 28.46 14.39 -36.36
N VAL A 11 29.26 13.76 -35.49
CA VAL A 11 28.83 12.73 -34.53
C VAL A 11 29.31 13.05 -33.11
N THR A 12 28.36 13.23 -32.18
CA THR A 12 28.34 13.05 -30.69
C THR A 12 27.19 13.92 -30.11
N GLU A 13 26.57 13.67 -28.95
CA GLU A 13 26.79 12.63 -27.92
C GLU A 13 25.48 12.22 -27.19
N GLN A 14 25.41 10.93 -26.83
CA GLN A 14 24.75 10.24 -25.69
C GLN A 14 23.42 10.68 -25.02
N ASN A 15 22.66 9.62 -24.65
CA ASN A 15 21.58 9.51 -23.63
C ASN A 15 20.20 10.10 -24.01
N ALA A 16 19.07 9.48 -23.63
CA ALA A 16 18.85 8.32 -22.72
C ALA A 16 18.30 7.05 -23.44
N ARG A 17 18.12 5.96 -22.67
CA ARG A 17 17.77 4.61 -23.13
C ARG A 17 16.38 4.13 -22.68
N ASP A 18 15.82 3.23 -23.48
CA ASP A 18 15.04 2.03 -23.13
C ASP A 18 14.04 2.06 -21.95
N THR A 19 12.75 1.97 -22.27
CA THR A 19 11.72 1.29 -21.44
C THR A 19 10.77 0.48 -22.32
N ASN A 20 11.22 -0.69 -22.78
CA ASN A 20 10.37 -1.67 -23.46
C ASN A 20 10.11 -2.84 -22.51
N ALA A 21 8.91 -2.92 -21.93
CA ALA A 21 8.54 -3.98 -21.01
C ALA A 21 8.24 -5.30 -21.77
N HIS A 22 9.14 -6.27 -21.70
CA HIS A 22 8.87 -7.66 -22.09
C HIS A 22 8.48 -8.47 -20.86
N ALA A 23 7.28 -9.05 -20.89
CA ALA A 23 6.85 -10.01 -19.87
C ALA A 23 7.60 -11.35 -20.08
N GLN A 24 8.34 -11.79 -19.06
CA GLN A 24 9.00 -13.10 -19.07
C GLN A 24 8.06 -14.18 -18.54
N SER A 25 7.80 -15.20 -19.36
CA SER A 25 7.22 -16.48 -18.92
C SER A 25 8.31 -17.56 -18.97
N ASN A 26 8.75 -18.03 -17.81
CA ASN A 26 9.74 -19.10 -17.68
C ASN A 26 9.07 -20.42 -17.26
N PRO A 27 8.96 -21.42 -18.15
CA PRO A 27 8.70 -22.80 -17.78
C PRO A 27 10.03 -23.57 -17.64
N THR A 28 10.37 -24.01 -16.43
CA THR A 28 11.51 -24.90 -16.20
C THR A 28 11.10 -26.36 -16.34
N GLU A 29 11.41 -26.97 -17.50
CA GLU A 29 11.56 -28.43 -17.54
C GLU A 29 12.73 -28.85 -16.65
N ASN A 30 12.60 -30.00 -15.97
CA ASN A 30 13.76 -30.73 -15.47
C ASN A 30 13.55 -32.23 -15.75
N LYS A 31 14.41 -32.82 -16.60
CA LYS A 31 14.30 -34.22 -17.04
C LYS A 31 15.42 -35.07 -16.45
N SER A 32 14.98 -36.06 -15.68
CA SER A 32 15.54 -37.40 -15.46
C SER A 32 16.92 -37.76 -16.03
N ASN A 33 17.75 -38.39 -15.20
CA ASN A 33 18.77 -39.34 -15.66
C ASN A 33 18.86 -40.56 -14.70
N ILE A 34 19.22 -41.74 -15.20
CA ILE A 34 18.96 -43.06 -14.54
C ILE A 34 20.20 -44.00 -14.58
N THR A 35 20.24 -44.99 -13.67
CA THR A 35 21.25 -46.08 -13.45
C THR A 35 22.52 -45.64 -12.68
N ASN A 36 23.27 -46.49 -11.96
CA ASN A 36 23.25 -47.94 -11.65
C ASN A 36 23.37 -48.12 -10.10
N ASN A 37 22.87 -49.14 -9.36
CA ASN A 37 22.61 -50.59 -9.53
C ASN A 37 23.71 -51.51 -8.92
N GLN A 38 23.45 -52.10 -7.73
CA GLN A 38 23.56 -53.56 -7.42
C GLN A 38 23.56 -53.88 -5.90
N LYS A 39 22.81 -54.93 -5.50
CA LYS A 39 23.04 -55.93 -4.40
C LYS A 39 23.29 -55.41 -2.95
N ALA A 40 22.89 -56.09 -1.85
CA ALA A 40 22.59 -57.51 -1.63
C ALA A 40 21.51 -57.75 -0.52
N GLU A 41 21.35 -59.01 -0.09
CA GLU A 41 20.26 -59.53 0.77
C GLU A 41 20.72 -59.90 2.23
N PRO A 42 19.90 -60.51 3.14
CA PRO A 42 19.89 -60.14 4.57
C PRO A 42 20.49 -61.17 5.57
N LYS A 43 20.63 -60.77 6.86
CA LYS A 43 20.51 -61.68 8.03
C LYS A 43 20.35 -61.01 9.42
N LYS A 44 19.76 -61.79 10.34
CA LYS A 44 19.53 -61.65 11.80
C LYS A 44 20.68 -62.34 12.60
N PRO A 45 20.70 -62.43 13.97
CA PRO A 45 20.06 -61.65 15.06
C PRO A 45 21.02 -61.36 16.28
N THR A 46 20.45 -60.98 17.44
CA THR A 46 21.00 -61.06 18.84
C THR A 46 22.13 -60.09 19.23
N SER A 47 22.29 -59.65 20.50
CA SER A 47 21.65 -60.08 21.76
C SER A 47 21.32 -58.94 22.75
N GLU A 48 20.30 -59.17 23.59
CA GLU A 48 19.95 -58.45 24.84
C GLU A 48 21.03 -58.62 25.94
N PRO A 49 21.07 -57.87 27.09
CA PRO A 49 19.93 -57.80 28.06
C PRO A 49 19.74 -56.53 28.94
N LYS A 50 18.45 -56.19 29.23
CA LYS A 50 17.96 -55.52 30.49
C LYS A 50 18.48 -54.08 30.79
N LYS A 51 17.92 -53.22 31.65
CA LYS A 51 16.66 -52.97 32.41
C LYS A 51 16.81 -51.54 33.01
N GLU A 52 15.83 -50.74 33.44
CA GLU A 52 14.35 -50.63 33.41
C GLU A 52 14.06 -49.12 33.80
N THR A 53 12.87 -48.49 33.77
CA THR A 53 11.47 -48.93 33.73
C THR A 53 10.60 -47.96 32.92
N THR A 54 9.50 -48.47 32.37
CA THR A 54 8.45 -47.79 31.59
C THR A 54 7.49 -46.95 32.42
N GLN A 55 6.93 -45.88 31.82
CA GLN A 55 5.48 -45.65 31.83
C GLN A 55 5.05 -44.93 30.55
N SER A 56 3.89 -45.26 30.00
CA SER A 56 3.39 -44.72 28.73
C SER A 56 1.86 -44.71 28.70
N GLU A 57 1.34 -43.94 27.76
CA GLU A 57 -0.07 -43.68 27.47
C GLU A 57 -0.92 -44.96 27.31
N ASN A 58 -2.20 -44.90 27.69
CA ASN A 58 -3.22 -44.87 26.64
C ASN A 58 -4.57 -44.26 27.04
N ASN A 59 -5.38 -44.02 26.01
CA ASN A 59 -6.76 -43.58 26.06
C ASN A 59 -7.67 -44.61 26.76
N GLU A 60 -8.76 -44.14 27.36
CA GLU A 60 -10.01 -44.91 27.27
C GLU A 60 -11.25 -44.02 27.19
N LYS A 61 -12.34 -44.54 26.60
CA LYS A 61 -13.59 -43.82 26.35
C LYS A 61 -14.51 -43.93 27.56
N THR A 62 -14.90 -42.81 28.16
CA THR A 62 -15.93 -42.81 29.22
C THR A 62 -17.33 -42.94 28.60
N THR A 63 -17.79 -44.18 28.46
CA THR A 63 -19.20 -44.46 28.12
C THR A 63 -20.10 -44.04 29.28
N GLN A 64 -21.17 -43.30 29.02
CA GLN A 64 -22.16 -42.96 30.05
C GLN A 64 -22.94 -44.22 30.46
N THR A 65 -22.65 -44.74 31.65
CA THR A 65 -23.44 -45.79 32.30
C THR A 65 -24.28 -45.17 33.41
N ILE A 66 -25.61 -45.30 33.32
CA ILE A 66 -26.53 -44.79 34.33
C ILE A 66 -26.48 -45.71 35.55
N HIS A 67 -25.81 -45.29 36.63
CA HIS A 67 -25.92 -45.93 37.94
C HIS A 67 -27.02 -45.27 38.77
N ALA A 68 -28.03 -46.05 39.14
CA ALA A 68 -28.93 -45.72 40.24
C ALA A 68 -28.16 -45.80 41.58
N PRO A 69 -28.57 -45.05 42.62
CA PRO A 69 -27.89 -45.07 43.92
C PRO A 69 -28.18 -46.39 44.65
N GLU A 70 -27.16 -47.22 44.81
CA GLU A 70 -27.21 -48.43 45.62
C GLU A 70 -26.85 -48.09 47.08
N VAL A 71 -27.70 -48.52 48.03
CA VAL A 71 -27.55 -48.18 49.45
C VAL A 71 -26.65 -49.21 50.13
N SER A 72 -25.49 -48.77 50.63
CA SER A 72 -24.60 -49.59 51.46
C SER A 72 -24.36 -48.95 52.82
N GLU A 73 -25.02 -49.48 53.86
CA GLU A 73 -24.72 -49.14 55.24
C GLU A 73 -23.46 -49.87 55.71
N THR A 74 -22.47 -49.14 56.23
CA THR A 74 -21.72 -49.59 57.42
C THR A 74 -21.10 -48.39 58.14
N SER A 75 -21.09 -48.43 59.46
CA SER A 75 -20.95 -47.24 60.31
C SER A 75 -19.53 -47.01 60.85
N ASN A 76 -19.07 -45.76 60.87
CA ASN A 76 -18.40 -45.18 62.04
C ASN A 76 -18.24 -43.64 61.96
N GLY A 77 -18.70 -42.93 62.99
CA GLY A 77 -18.29 -41.54 63.30
C GLY A 77 -18.95 -40.41 62.50
N ASN A 78 -19.68 -39.54 63.20
CA ASN A 78 -20.06 -38.19 62.76
C ASN A 78 -20.83 -38.05 61.43
N ASN A 79 -21.99 -38.71 61.33
CA ASN A 79 -23.07 -38.23 60.46
C ASN A 79 -23.60 -36.89 60.99
N ALA A 80 -22.95 -35.78 60.62
CA ALA A 80 -23.60 -34.48 60.60
C ALA A 80 -24.75 -34.55 59.61
N VAL A 81 -26.00 -34.41 60.08
CA VAL A 81 -27.18 -34.43 59.22
C VAL A 81 -27.17 -33.15 58.39
N VAL A 82 -26.62 -33.24 57.18
CA VAL A 82 -26.59 -32.16 56.17
C VAL A 82 -28.02 -31.73 55.94
N SER A 83 -28.39 -30.57 56.48
CA SER A 83 -29.78 -30.15 56.59
C SER A 83 -30.35 -29.83 55.21
N VAL A 84 -31.68 -29.75 55.12
CA VAL A 84 -32.35 -29.29 53.90
C VAL A 84 -31.86 -27.88 53.50
N HIS A 85 -31.45 -27.06 54.48
CA HIS A 85 -30.80 -25.78 54.20
C HIS A 85 -29.44 -25.95 53.53
N ASP A 86 -28.56 -26.81 54.07
CA ASP A 86 -27.21 -27.03 53.52
C ASP A 86 -27.25 -27.67 52.13
N GLN A 87 -28.21 -28.57 51.90
CA GLN A 87 -28.47 -29.15 50.57
C GLN A 87 -28.93 -28.08 49.58
N ARG A 88 -29.84 -27.19 50.00
CA ARG A 88 -30.31 -26.05 49.18
C ARG A 88 -29.15 -25.10 48.85
N VAL A 89 -28.34 -24.68 49.83
CA VAL A 89 -27.15 -23.82 49.62
C VAL A 89 -26.14 -24.46 48.66
N LYS A 90 -25.95 -25.79 48.75
CA LYS A 90 -25.09 -26.51 47.81
C LYS A 90 -25.65 -26.50 46.37
N ILE A 91 -26.97 -26.65 46.21
CA ILE A 91 -27.64 -26.56 44.91
C ILE A 91 -27.57 -25.13 44.36
N GLU A 92 -27.86 -24.11 45.18
CA GLU A 92 -27.74 -22.69 44.84
C GLU A 92 -26.32 -22.37 44.32
N LYS A 93 -25.28 -22.83 45.03
CA LYS A 93 -23.88 -22.68 44.58
C LYS A 93 -23.58 -23.44 43.28
N SER A 94 -24.11 -24.65 43.09
CA SER A 94 -23.95 -25.40 41.84
C SER A 94 -24.67 -24.74 40.66
N MET A 95 -25.84 -24.15 40.86
CA MET A 95 -26.55 -23.37 39.83
C MET A 95 -25.77 -22.11 39.45
N ASN A 96 -25.21 -21.40 40.43
CA ASN A 96 -24.36 -20.24 40.19
C ASN A 96 -23.11 -20.61 39.39
N ASN A 97 -22.42 -21.70 39.74
CA ASN A 97 -21.26 -22.20 38.97
C ASN A 97 -21.65 -22.54 37.52
N LEU A 98 -22.71 -23.32 37.31
CA LEU A 98 -23.18 -23.71 35.98
C LEU A 98 -23.58 -22.50 35.12
N SER A 99 -24.15 -21.44 35.73
CA SER A 99 -24.46 -20.19 35.05
C SER A 99 -23.20 -19.44 34.58
N HIS A 100 -22.12 -19.46 35.37
CA HIS A 100 -20.84 -18.86 34.95
C HIS A 100 -20.20 -19.66 33.81
N GLU A 101 -20.21 -21.00 33.88
CA GLU A 101 -19.74 -21.86 32.78
C GLU A 101 -20.54 -21.63 31.50
N TYR A 102 -21.88 -21.55 31.60
CA TYR A 102 -22.76 -21.25 30.47
C TYR A 102 -22.47 -19.87 29.87
N ALA A 103 -22.30 -18.83 30.70
CA ALA A 103 -21.98 -17.48 30.23
C ALA A 103 -20.62 -17.44 29.48
N GLN A 104 -19.58 -18.09 30.01
CA GLN A 104 -18.28 -18.20 29.35
C GLN A 104 -18.36 -18.97 28.02
N LEU A 105 -19.10 -20.08 27.97
CA LEU A 105 -19.28 -20.86 26.75
C LEU A 105 -20.10 -20.09 25.69
N ARG A 106 -21.14 -19.34 26.11
CA ARG A 106 -21.92 -18.44 25.26
C ARG A 106 -21.03 -17.34 24.67
N GLY A 107 -20.16 -16.73 25.49
CA GLY A 107 -19.19 -15.72 25.07
C GLY A 107 -18.17 -16.25 24.05
N ARG A 108 -17.58 -17.42 24.31
CA ARG A 108 -16.63 -18.08 23.38
C ARG A 108 -17.30 -18.48 22.06
N LEU A 109 -18.53 -19.01 22.11
CA LEU A 109 -19.29 -19.34 20.90
C LEU A 109 -19.58 -18.08 20.08
N LYS A 110 -19.98 -16.98 20.74
CA LYS A 110 -20.18 -15.68 20.10
C LYS A 110 -18.90 -15.22 19.39
N LEU A 111 -17.77 -15.18 20.10
CA LEU A 111 -16.47 -14.81 19.54
C LEU A 111 -16.13 -15.63 18.27
N ASN A 112 -16.20 -16.96 18.36
CA ASN A 112 -15.86 -17.86 17.26
C ASN A 112 -16.73 -17.63 16.01
N LEU A 113 -18.06 -17.46 16.18
CA LEU A 113 -18.97 -17.24 15.05
C LEU A 113 -18.72 -15.90 14.35
N PHE A 114 -18.45 -14.84 15.11
CA PHE A 114 -18.11 -13.56 14.51
C PHE A 114 -16.70 -13.55 13.89
N SER A 115 -15.74 -14.30 14.43
CA SER A 115 -14.45 -14.55 13.75
C SER A 115 -14.63 -15.32 12.43
N GLU A 116 -15.49 -16.35 12.40
CA GLU A 116 -15.84 -17.06 11.16
C GLU A 116 -16.50 -16.13 10.12
N ARG A 117 -17.41 -15.25 10.57
CA ARG A 117 -18.02 -14.21 9.73
C ARG A 117 -16.95 -13.26 9.15
N ASP A 118 -16.02 -12.78 9.98
CA ASP A 118 -14.98 -11.83 9.59
C ASP A 118 -13.98 -12.47 8.59
N ASP A 119 -13.64 -13.76 8.79
CA ASP A 119 -12.87 -14.55 7.82
C ASP A 119 -13.60 -14.69 6.48
N TYR A 120 -14.91 -14.96 6.50
CA TYR A 120 -15.71 -14.98 5.27
C TYR A 120 -15.78 -13.60 4.60
N GLN A 121 -15.92 -12.51 5.34
CA GLN A 121 -15.89 -11.14 4.78
C GLN A 121 -14.51 -10.83 4.17
N GLY A 122 -13.41 -11.17 4.86
CA GLY A 122 -12.05 -11.04 4.34
C GLY A 122 -11.82 -11.86 3.06
N LYS A 123 -12.40 -13.07 2.98
CA LYS A 123 -12.40 -13.91 1.78
C LYS A 123 -13.27 -13.35 0.65
N LEU A 124 -14.45 -12.83 0.96
CA LEU A 124 -15.37 -12.18 0.01
C LEU A 124 -14.70 -10.95 -0.63
N ASN A 125 -14.03 -10.12 0.15
CA ASN A 125 -13.29 -8.95 -0.34
C ASN A 125 -12.14 -9.35 -1.28
N LYS A 126 -11.38 -10.41 -0.95
CA LYS A 126 -10.33 -10.97 -1.82
C LYS A 126 -10.91 -11.50 -3.15
N LEU A 127 -12.02 -12.26 -3.10
CA LEU A 127 -12.69 -12.79 -4.29
C LEU A 127 -13.29 -11.69 -5.17
N ASN A 128 -13.94 -10.68 -4.58
CA ASN A 128 -14.50 -9.55 -5.31
C ASN A 128 -13.42 -8.70 -5.99
N LYS A 129 -12.24 -8.53 -5.36
CA LYS A 129 -11.10 -7.90 -6.01
C LYS A 129 -10.64 -8.71 -7.24
N GLN A 130 -10.40 -10.01 -7.08
CA GLN A 130 -10.02 -10.90 -8.18
C GLN A 130 -11.04 -10.89 -9.33
N LEU A 131 -12.34 -10.88 -9.01
CA LEU A 131 -13.41 -10.81 -10.00
C LEU A 131 -13.38 -9.49 -10.79
N ASN A 132 -13.17 -8.35 -10.11
CA ASN A 132 -13.03 -7.05 -10.75
C ASN A 132 -11.77 -6.95 -11.62
N ASP A 133 -10.64 -7.49 -11.15
CA ASP A 133 -9.37 -7.52 -11.88
C ASP A 133 -9.50 -8.33 -13.19
N ILE A 134 -10.16 -9.51 -13.16
CA ILE A 134 -10.40 -10.33 -14.36
C ILE A 134 -11.49 -9.71 -15.26
N LEU A 135 -12.52 -9.05 -14.73
CA LEU A 135 -13.49 -8.30 -15.53
C LEU A 135 -12.84 -7.14 -16.31
N ALA A 136 -11.89 -6.43 -15.68
CA ALA A 136 -11.10 -5.39 -16.35
C ALA A 136 -10.18 -5.98 -17.43
N ASN A 137 -9.52 -7.11 -17.15
CA ASN A 137 -8.71 -7.84 -18.13
C ASN A 137 -9.56 -8.32 -19.32
N GLU A 138 -10.73 -8.90 -19.09
CA GLU A 138 -11.63 -9.37 -20.15
C GLU A 138 -12.11 -8.23 -21.05
N LYS A 139 -12.42 -7.07 -20.47
CA LYS A 139 -12.72 -5.88 -21.27
C LYS A 139 -11.52 -5.49 -22.15
N ALA A 140 -10.32 -5.39 -21.59
CA ALA A 140 -9.12 -5.06 -22.35
C ALA A 140 -8.80 -6.11 -23.44
N VAL A 141 -9.13 -7.38 -23.23
CA VAL A 141 -9.04 -8.44 -24.24
C VAL A 141 -10.06 -8.22 -25.36
N GLN A 142 -11.34 -7.92 -25.05
CA GLN A 142 -12.36 -7.60 -26.07
C GLN A 142 -12.00 -6.35 -26.88
N ASP A 143 -11.60 -5.26 -26.21
CA ASP A 143 -11.18 -4.00 -26.85
C ASP A 143 -10.02 -4.26 -27.85
N ASN A 144 -9.08 -5.16 -27.51
CA ASN A 144 -8.01 -5.58 -28.41
C ASN A 144 -8.48 -6.52 -29.54
N ILE A 145 -9.46 -7.40 -29.30
CA ILE A 145 -10.05 -8.25 -30.36
C ILE A 145 -10.75 -7.36 -31.40
N GLU A 146 -11.57 -6.40 -30.97
CA GLU A 146 -12.26 -5.48 -31.87
C GLU A 146 -11.26 -4.61 -32.64
N LYS A 147 -10.26 -4.03 -31.96
CA LYS A 147 -9.19 -3.27 -32.59
C LYS A 147 -8.44 -4.06 -33.67
N ASN A 148 -8.12 -5.34 -33.43
CA ASN A 148 -7.42 -6.17 -34.42
C ASN A 148 -8.33 -6.69 -35.55
N LYS A 149 -9.65 -6.77 -35.33
CA LYS A 149 -10.64 -7.08 -36.38
C LYS A 149 -10.94 -5.89 -37.28
N ASN A 150 -10.82 -4.67 -36.74
CA ASN A 150 -10.99 -3.41 -37.47
C ASN A 150 -9.70 -2.89 -38.12
N ASP A 151 -8.53 -3.49 -37.84
CA ASP A 151 -7.24 -3.12 -38.47
C ASP A 151 -7.11 -3.66 -39.90
N ASP A 152 -6.64 -2.79 -40.79
CA ASP A 152 -6.80 -2.88 -42.24
C ASP A 152 -5.49 -2.59 -42.98
N ASP A 153 -5.27 -3.26 -44.12
CA ASP A 153 -4.06 -3.07 -44.94
C ASP A 153 -4.20 -1.90 -45.94
N GLY A 154 -5.00 -0.87 -45.65
CA GLY A 154 -5.42 0.18 -46.59
C GLY A 154 -4.27 0.88 -47.29
N LYS A 155 -3.26 1.30 -46.52
CA LYS A 155 -2.06 1.99 -47.02
C LYS A 155 -1.23 1.07 -47.92
N GLU A 156 -1.06 -0.19 -47.54
CA GLU A 156 -0.35 -1.19 -48.33
C GLU A 156 -1.11 -1.56 -49.62
N LYS A 157 -2.45 -1.65 -49.58
CA LYS A 157 -3.32 -1.84 -50.76
C LYS A 157 -3.20 -0.66 -51.72
N GLU A 158 -3.24 0.56 -51.22
CA GLU A 158 -3.09 1.79 -52.01
C GLU A 158 -1.69 1.86 -52.66
N ARG A 159 -0.63 1.59 -51.88
CA ARG A 159 0.75 1.52 -52.38
C ARG A 159 0.94 0.41 -53.43
N LEU A 160 0.27 -0.73 -53.26
CA LEU A 160 0.24 -1.81 -54.25
C LEU A 160 -0.49 -1.40 -55.54
N ALA A 161 -1.60 -0.68 -55.43
CA ALA A 161 -2.34 -0.16 -56.57
C ALA A 161 -1.50 0.85 -57.39
N GLY A 162 -0.83 1.79 -56.72
CA GLY A 162 0.08 2.74 -57.36
C GLY A 162 1.22 2.05 -58.12
N ILE A 163 1.92 1.12 -57.48
CA ILE A 163 3.06 0.41 -58.11
C ILE A 163 2.60 -0.51 -59.26
N ARG A 164 1.37 -1.05 -59.21
CA ARG A 164 0.75 -1.76 -60.33
C ARG A 164 0.37 -0.82 -61.48
N ALA A 165 -0.04 0.42 -61.21
CA ALA A 165 -0.27 1.45 -62.22
C ALA A 165 1.05 1.88 -62.90
N ASP A 166 2.11 2.11 -62.12
CA ASP A 166 3.47 2.36 -62.63
C ASP A 166 3.91 1.21 -63.56
N GLN A 167 3.75 -0.04 -63.11
CA GLN A 167 4.11 -1.21 -63.90
C GLN A 167 3.32 -1.31 -65.21
N LYS A 168 2.02 -0.98 -65.20
CA LYS A 168 1.20 -0.92 -66.42
C LYS A 168 1.74 0.14 -67.39
N HIS A 169 2.02 1.35 -66.89
CA HIS A 169 2.57 2.42 -67.72
C HIS A 169 3.94 2.07 -68.32
N GLN A 170 4.83 1.47 -67.55
CA GLN A 170 6.14 1.01 -68.04
C GLN A 170 6.02 -0.12 -69.08
N ASN A 171 5.06 -1.04 -68.93
CA ASN A 171 4.78 -2.05 -69.97
C ASN A 171 4.25 -1.40 -71.27
N GLU A 172 3.40 -0.37 -71.17
CA GLU A 172 2.89 0.38 -72.34
C GLU A 172 4.01 1.15 -73.06
N LEU A 173 4.97 1.73 -72.33
CA LEU A 173 6.17 2.33 -72.90
C LEU A 173 7.07 1.27 -73.58
N LEU A 174 7.32 0.14 -72.91
CA LEU A 174 8.12 -0.96 -73.47
C LEU A 174 7.54 -1.48 -74.79
N TYR A 175 6.21 -1.56 -74.90
CA TYR A 175 5.54 -1.95 -76.14
C TYR A 175 5.79 -0.93 -77.27
N LYS A 176 5.62 0.37 -76.99
CA LYS A 176 5.88 1.45 -77.96
C LYS A 176 7.32 1.42 -78.47
N TYR A 177 8.30 1.31 -77.57
CA TYR A 177 9.71 1.24 -77.96
C TYR A 177 10.05 -0.01 -78.78
N LYS A 178 9.41 -1.16 -78.53
CA LYS A 178 9.60 -2.37 -79.36
C LYS A 178 9.05 -2.25 -80.77
N GLU A 179 7.89 -1.61 -80.96
CA GLU A 179 7.41 -1.30 -82.32
C GLU A 179 8.28 -0.24 -83.01
N GLN A 180 8.82 0.75 -82.28
CA GLN A 180 9.81 1.69 -82.83
C GLN A 180 11.11 0.98 -83.26
N GLN A 181 11.65 0.09 -82.42
CA GLN A 181 12.84 -0.75 -82.70
C GLN A 181 12.67 -1.54 -83.99
N LYS A 182 11.51 -2.18 -84.15
CA LYS A 182 11.11 -2.97 -85.33
C LYS A 182 10.95 -2.09 -86.58
N SER A 183 10.38 -0.89 -86.44
CA SER A 183 10.27 0.08 -87.53
C SER A 183 11.64 0.56 -88.01
N LEU A 184 12.53 0.93 -87.09
CA LEU A 184 13.91 1.35 -87.39
C LEU A 184 14.72 0.22 -88.03
N ALA A 185 14.65 -1.01 -87.50
CA ALA A 185 15.29 -2.17 -88.11
C ALA A 185 14.83 -2.41 -89.57
N THR A 186 13.52 -2.23 -89.84
CA THR A 186 12.96 -2.33 -91.20
C THR A 186 13.43 -1.20 -92.11
N SER A 187 13.57 0.02 -91.58
CA SER A 187 14.13 1.18 -92.31
C SER A 187 15.60 0.96 -92.67
N ILE A 188 16.41 0.48 -91.71
CA ILE A 188 17.82 0.13 -91.92
C ILE A 188 17.96 -0.95 -93.00
N GLU A 189 17.24 -2.06 -92.91
CA GLU A 189 17.30 -3.14 -93.90
C GLU A 189 16.92 -2.66 -95.32
N LYS A 190 15.92 -1.78 -95.41
CA LYS A 190 15.52 -1.14 -96.67
C LYS A 190 16.60 -0.20 -97.21
N ASN A 191 17.23 0.60 -96.35
CA ASN A 191 18.21 1.61 -96.75
C ASN A 191 19.58 0.99 -97.06
N ASP A 192 20.05 -0.02 -96.33
CA ASP A 192 21.23 -0.83 -96.70
C ASP A 192 21.03 -1.47 -98.09
N LYS A 193 19.84 -2.04 -98.39
CA LYS A 193 19.50 -2.55 -99.74
C LYS A 193 19.44 -1.47 -100.84
N ILE A 194 19.12 -0.22 -100.49
CA ILE A 194 19.19 0.91 -101.43
C ILE A 194 20.66 1.29 -101.70
N LEU A 195 21.51 1.32 -100.66
CA LEU A 195 22.95 1.56 -100.80
C LEU A 195 23.61 0.51 -101.69
N ASP A 196 23.41 -0.79 -101.42
CA ASP A 196 23.96 -1.88 -102.25
C ASP A 196 23.59 -1.72 -103.73
N LYS A 197 22.30 -1.48 -104.01
CA LYS A 197 21.81 -1.30 -105.38
C LYS A 197 22.37 -0.04 -106.03
N LYS A 198 22.45 1.07 -105.30
CA LYS A 198 22.94 2.36 -105.83
C LYS A 198 24.44 2.38 -106.03
N GLN A 199 25.20 1.68 -105.20
CA GLN A 199 26.62 1.42 -105.42
C GLN A 199 26.83 0.60 -106.70
N ALA A 200 26.07 -0.48 -106.90
CA ALA A 200 26.12 -1.25 -108.14
C ALA A 200 25.71 -0.44 -109.39
N GLU A 201 24.73 0.48 -109.29
CA GLU A 201 24.40 1.43 -110.36
C GLU A 201 25.56 2.44 -110.62
N LEU A 202 26.26 2.89 -109.58
CA LEU A 202 27.41 3.80 -109.67
C LEU A 202 28.64 3.11 -110.30
N ASP A 203 28.93 1.88 -109.89
CA ASP A 203 30.05 1.07 -110.40
C ASP A 203 29.82 0.67 -111.86
N LYS A 204 28.58 0.38 -112.23
CA LYS A 204 28.17 0.18 -113.63
C LYS A 204 28.38 1.44 -114.47
N ASN A 205 28.03 2.62 -113.97
CA ASN A 205 28.29 3.88 -114.65
C ASN A 205 29.80 4.17 -114.81
N GLN A 206 30.62 3.88 -113.79
CA GLN A 206 32.08 3.97 -113.87
C GLN A 206 32.66 3.01 -114.94
N LYS A 207 32.11 1.80 -115.02
CA LYS A 207 32.51 0.84 -116.05
C LYS A 207 32.11 1.30 -117.45
N GLU A 208 30.89 1.80 -117.64
CA GLU A 208 30.45 2.34 -118.94
C GLU A 208 31.31 3.54 -119.38
N GLU A 209 31.66 4.45 -118.46
CA GLU A 209 32.59 5.57 -118.72
C GLU A 209 34.00 5.07 -119.12
N THR A 210 34.48 4.02 -118.47
CA THR A 210 35.78 3.38 -118.77
C THR A 210 35.77 2.70 -120.14
N ASP A 211 34.72 1.93 -120.45
CA ASP A 211 34.57 1.21 -121.71
C ASP A 211 34.40 2.18 -122.90
N LEU A 212 33.69 3.31 -122.69
CA LEU A 212 33.62 4.43 -123.65
C LEU A 212 35.00 5.08 -123.89
N SER A 213 35.76 5.39 -122.82
CA SER A 213 37.11 5.94 -122.91
C SER A 213 38.07 4.99 -123.64
N ALA A 214 37.96 3.67 -123.40
CA ALA A 214 38.74 2.65 -124.11
C ALA A 214 38.38 2.58 -125.61
N ALA A 215 37.10 2.71 -125.96
CA ALA A 215 36.65 2.75 -127.36
C ALA A 215 37.17 3.98 -128.13
N ILE A 216 37.43 5.11 -127.47
CA ILE A 216 38.15 6.24 -128.09
C ILE A 216 39.66 5.96 -128.18
N LYS A 217 40.28 5.47 -127.11
CA LYS A 217 41.75 5.24 -127.05
C LYS A 217 42.27 4.17 -128.02
N ASN A 218 41.42 3.23 -128.41
CA ASN A 218 41.77 2.14 -129.33
C ASN A 218 41.44 2.44 -130.80
N GLU A 219 40.82 3.59 -131.10
CA GLU A 219 40.62 4.07 -132.47
C GLU A 219 41.88 4.82 -132.96
N THR A 220 42.29 4.57 -134.20
CA THR A 220 43.48 5.18 -134.82
C THR A 220 43.14 6.07 -136.02
N ASP A 221 41.89 6.04 -136.49
CA ASP A 221 41.36 6.95 -137.51
C ASP A 221 40.85 8.26 -136.87
N LEU A 222 41.51 9.37 -137.21
CA LEU A 222 41.22 10.70 -136.67
C LEU A 222 39.81 11.21 -136.98
N GLN A 223 39.20 10.81 -138.12
CA GLN A 223 37.82 11.18 -138.45
C GLN A 223 36.82 10.30 -137.70
N LYS A 224 37.05 8.99 -137.60
CA LYS A 224 36.20 8.10 -136.77
C LYS A 224 36.26 8.48 -135.30
N MET A 225 37.45 8.82 -134.79
CA MET A 225 37.65 9.30 -133.42
C MET A 225 36.83 10.57 -133.13
N MET A 226 36.74 11.50 -134.09
CA MET A 226 35.92 12.71 -133.97
C MET A 226 34.41 12.40 -133.95
N VAL A 227 33.94 11.48 -134.81
CA VAL A 227 32.55 11.01 -134.84
C VAL A 227 32.19 10.21 -133.58
N LEU A 228 33.12 9.40 -133.05
CA LEU A 228 32.97 8.71 -131.78
C LEU A 228 32.87 9.71 -130.63
N MET A 229 33.75 10.71 -130.54
CA MET A 229 33.69 11.74 -129.50
C MET A 229 32.34 12.46 -129.49
N GLU A 230 31.84 12.95 -130.62
CA GLU A 230 30.57 13.69 -130.65
C GLU A 230 29.36 12.78 -130.37
N LYS A 231 29.40 11.50 -130.76
CA LYS A 231 28.37 10.51 -130.41
C LYS A 231 28.40 10.10 -128.93
N GLN A 232 29.59 9.99 -128.33
CA GLN A 232 29.77 9.60 -126.93
C GLN A 232 29.54 10.78 -125.97
N LYS A 233 29.79 12.03 -126.39
CA LYS A 233 29.55 13.27 -125.61
C LYS A 233 28.18 13.28 -124.91
N THR A 234 27.10 13.04 -125.65
CA THR A 234 25.73 12.96 -125.10
C THR A 234 25.52 11.77 -124.15
N GLN A 235 26.30 10.69 -124.31
CA GLN A 235 26.27 9.53 -123.41
C GLN A 235 27.03 9.82 -122.11
N VAL A 236 28.19 10.47 -122.21
CA VAL A 236 29.03 10.93 -121.08
C VAL A 236 28.31 12.00 -120.25
N GLU A 237 27.66 12.98 -120.88
CA GLU A 237 26.80 13.95 -120.16
C GLU A 237 25.65 13.27 -119.40
N LYS A 238 25.07 12.21 -119.98
CA LYS A 238 24.02 11.42 -119.33
C LYS A 238 24.57 10.57 -118.19
N ILE A 239 25.77 10.01 -118.33
CA ILE A 239 26.48 9.30 -117.26
C ILE A 239 26.77 10.27 -116.11
N TYR A 240 27.31 11.47 -116.34
CA TYR A 240 27.57 12.42 -115.27
C TYR A 240 26.29 12.86 -114.54
N LYS A 241 25.21 13.20 -115.24
CA LYS A 241 23.91 13.51 -114.61
C LYS A 241 23.33 12.34 -113.83
N ASN A 242 23.52 11.10 -114.30
CA ASN A 242 23.15 9.90 -113.55
C ASN A 242 24.03 9.70 -112.30
N ARG A 243 25.36 9.89 -112.40
CA ARG A 243 26.30 9.77 -111.28
C ARG A 243 26.06 10.85 -110.22
N GLU A 244 25.78 12.08 -110.62
CA GLU A 244 25.37 13.18 -109.73
C GLU A 244 24.10 12.80 -108.94
N LYS A 245 23.04 12.37 -109.64
CA LYS A 245 21.79 11.91 -109.01
C LYS A 245 22.01 10.72 -108.07
N ILE A 246 22.76 9.69 -108.50
CA ILE A 246 23.05 8.51 -107.68
C ILE A 246 23.89 8.89 -106.45
N THR A 247 24.81 9.84 -106.57
CA THR A 247 25.62 10.33 -105.44
C THR A 247 24.76 11.09 -104.43
N ALA A 248 23.78 11.88 -104.88
CA ALA A 248 22.81 12.51 -104.00
C ALA A 248 21.90 11.47 -103.30
N GLU A 249 21.37 10.50 -104.04
CA GLU A 249 20.57 9.39 -103.48
C GLU A 249 21.37 8.51 -102.49
N LEU A 250 22.66 8.30 -102.74
CA LEU A 250 23.58 7.61 -101.81
C LEU A 250 23.84 8.44 -100.54
N ALA A 251 24.09 9.75 -100.66
CA ALA A 251 24.34 10.61 -99.51
C ALA A 251 23.09 10.77 -98.62
N GLU A 252 21.89 10.85 -99.23
CA GLU A 252 20.62 10.83 -98.52
C GLU A 252 20.42 9.50 -97.78
N ALA A 253 20.60 8.36 -98.47
CA ALA A 253 20.46 7.04 -97.85
C ALA A 253 21.49 6.80 -96.73
N GLN A 254 22.75 7.24 -96.88
CA GLN A 254 23.78 7.18 -95.83
C GLN A 254 23.41 8.05 -94.61
N SER A 255 22.87 9.26 -94.84
CA SER A 255 22.42 10.16 -93.78
C SER A 255 21.25 9.56 -92.99
N VAL A 256 20.21 9.08 -93.67
CA VAL A 256 19.05 8.43 -93.04
C VAL A 256 19.50 7.17 -92.28
N LEU A 257 20.34 6.32 -92.88
CA LEU A 257 20.86 5.11 -92.25
C LEU A 257 21.73 5.39 -91.01
N GLY A 258 22.51 6.47 -91.03
CA GLY A 258 23.29 6.93 -89.87
C GLY A 258 22.39 7.37 -88.71
N ASN A 259 21.32 8.11 -89.02
CA ASN A 259 20.31 8.51 -88.04
C ASN A 259 19.51 7.30 -87.52
N ASP A 260 19.01 6.43 -88.40
CA ASP A 260 18.27 5.22 -88.03
C ASP A 260 19.11 4.30 -87.11
N LYS A 261 20.41 4.12 -87.40
CA LYS A 261 21.32 3.30 -86.58
C LYS A 261 21.61 3.93 -85.22
N LYS A 262 21.64 5.27 -85.12
CA LYS A 262 21.74 6.00 -83.85
C LYS A 262 20.45 5.86 -83.03
N ASP A 263 19.31 6.16 -83.64
CA ASP A 263 18.01 6.13 -82.97
C ASP A 263 17.62 4.70 -82.55
N LEU A 264 18.05 3.66 -83.30
CA LEU A 264 17.92 2.26 -82.89
C LEU A 264 18.73 1.97 -81.62
N ASN A 265 19.95 2.53 -81.49
CA ASN A 265 20.76 2.37 -80.28
C ASN A 265 20.11 3.09 -79.08
N ASP A 266 19.63 4.32 -79.26
CA ASP A 266 18.92 5.07 -78.22
C ASP A 266 17.62 4.35 -77.80
N VAL A 267 16.87 3.76 -78.73
CA VAL A 267 15.72 2.89 -78.45
C VAL A 267 16.11 1.62 -77.71
N ASN A 268 17.22 0.96 -78.06
CA ASN A 268 17.72 -0.22 -77.34
C ASN A 268 18.09 0.11 -75.89
N ILE A 269 18.67 1.28 -75.62
CA ILE A 269 18.95 1.77 -74.26
C ILE A 269 17.64 1.94 -73.48
N ASN A 270 16.65 2.65 -74.05
CA ASN A 270 15.34 2.83 -73.43
C ASN A 270 14.64 1.50 -73.13
N ILE A 271 14.69 0.52 -74.04
CA ILE A 271 14.14 -0.84 -73.84
C ILE A 271 14.78 -1.53 -72.62
N ASN A 272 16.10 -1.41 -72.46
CA ASN A 272 16.83 -2.03 -71.35
C ASN A 272 16.55 -1.34 -70.00
N GLU A 273 16.49 0.00 -69.97
CA GLU A 273 16.17 0.77 -68.75
C GLU A 273 14.72 0.52 -68.29
N ILE A 274 13.75 0.50 -69.22
CA ILE A 274 12.35 0.21 -68.92
C ILE A 274 12.18 -1.25 -68.48
N SER A 275 12.85 -2.21 -69.13
CA SER A 275 12.81 -3.62 -68.73
C SER A 275 13.37 -3.83 -67.32
N SER A 276 14.46 -3.14 -66.98
CA SER A 276 15.04 -3.13 -65.63
C SER A 276 14.09 -2.50 -64.60
N THR A 277 13.41 -1.42 -64.97
CA THR A 277 12.39 -0.75 -64.14
C THR A 277 11.20 -1.68 -63.87
N ILE A 278 10.69 -2.39 -64.88
CA ILE A 278 9.62 -3.39 -64.74
C ILE A 278 10.04 -4.53 -63.80
N ALA A 279 11.29 -4.99 -63.86
CA ALA A 279 11.81 -6.00 -62.95
C ALA A 279 11.84 -5.50 -61.49
N LEU A 280 12.30 -4.27 -61.25
CA LEU A 280 12.28 -3.65 -59.92
C LEU A 280 10.85 -3.46 -59.39
N LEU A 281 9.89 -3.08 -60.25
CA LEU A 281 8.47 -2.95 -59.88
C LEU A 281 7.86 -4.32 -59.52
N LYS A 282 8.20 -5.41 -60.25
CA LYS A 282 7.80 -6.78 -59.86
C LYS A 282 8.30 -7.15 -58.47
N THR A 283 9.56 -6.88 -58.16
CA THR A 283 10.12 -7.13 -56.82
C THR A 283 9.39 -6.35 -55.73
N LYS A 284 9.07 -5.07 -55.96
CA LYS A 284 8.30 -4.24 -55.01
C LYS A 284 6.87 -4.76 -54.81
N ILE A 285 6.21 -5.23 -55.86
CA ILE A 285 4.87 -5.85 -55.80
C ILE A 285 4.92 -7.10 -54.89
N ASN A 286 5.82 -8.03 -55.18
CA ASN A 286 5.97 -9.27 -54.40
C ASN A 286 6.29 -9.00 -52.93
N GLN A 287 7.10 -7.98 -52.64
CA GLN A 287 7.41 -7.55 -51.27
C GLN A 287 6.16 -7.06 -50.53
N ILE A 288 5.34 -6.19 -51.15
CA ILE A 288 4.12 -5.65 -50.51
C ILE A 288 3.06 -6.75 -50.32
N GLU A 289 2.88 -7.63 -51.30
CA GLU A 289 1.95 -8.76 -51.19
C GLU A 289 2.37 -9.73 -50.07
N SER A 290 3.67 -9.94 -49.88
CA SER A 290 4.23 -10.68 -48.74
C SER A 290 3.96 -9.98 -47.40
N THR A 291 4.19 -8.66 -47.31
CA THR A 291 3.85 -7.87 -46.11
C THR A 291 2.37 -7.96 -45.76
N ILE A 292 1.46 -7.75 -46.71
CA ILE A 292 0.00 -7.86 -46.50
C ILE A 292 -0.36 -9.26 -45.99
N LYS A 293 0.21 -10.32 -46.59
CA LYS A 293 -0.04 -11.71 -46.16
C LYS A 293 0.46 -11.97 -44.74
N ASN A 294 1.65 -11.48 -44.40
CA ASN A 294 2.26 -11.70 -43.09
C ASN A 294 1.52 -10.93 -41.99
N ASN A 295 1.17 -9.66 -42.23
CA ASN A 295 0.40 -8.84 -41.30
C ASN A 295 -0.97 -9.49 -40.99
N ARG A 296 -1.68 -9.98 -42.01
CA ARG A 296 -2.92 -10.75 -41.83
C ARG A 296 -2.71 -12.00 -41.01
N SER A 297 -1.69 -12.80 -41.31
CA SER A 297 -1.37 -14.02 -40.56
C SER A 297 -1.06 -13.73 -39.08
N GLN A 298 -0.37 -12.62 -38.80
CA GLN A 298 -0.09 -12.16 -37.44
C GLN A 298 -1.36 -11.70 -36.72
N ARG A 299 -2.21 -10.88 -37.34
CA ARG A 299 -3.50 -10.46 -36.76
C ARG A 299 -4.42 -11.64 -36.48
N THR A 300 -4.53 -12.60 -37.41
CA THR A 300 -5.31 -13.84 -37.18
C THR A 300 -4.75 -14.64 -36.00
N SER A 301 -3.43 -14.79 -35.89
CA SER A 301 -2.82 -15.48 -34.75
C SER A 301 -3.08 -14.75 -33.43
N MET A 302 -3.01 -13.42 -33.42
CA MET A 302 -3.25 -12.58 -32.24
C MET A 302 -4.73 -12.63 -31.81
N ILE A 303 -5.67 -12.56 -32.76
CA ILE A 303 -7.11 -12.71 -32.49
C ILE A 303 -7.39 -14.09 -31.90
N ASN A 304 -6.85 -15.17 -32.47
CA ASN A 304 -7.05 -16.52 -31.94
C ASN A 304 -6.50 -16.68 -30.50
N GLN A 305 -5.37 -16.04 -30.18
CA GLN A 305 -4.80 -16.02 -28.83
C GLN A 305 -5.69 -15.22 -27.86
N LEU A 306 -6.16 -14.03 -28.26
CA LEU A 306 -7.05 -13.22 -27.45
C LEU A 306 -8.42 -13.88 -27.22
N GLU A 307 -8.98 -14.57 -28.23
CA GLU A 307 -10.24 -15.31 -28.10
C GLU A 307 -10.08 -16.54 -27.18
N ALA A 308 -8.92 -17.20 -27.17
CA ALA A 308 -8.60 -18.24 -26.20
C ALA A 308 -8.47 -17.68 -24.77
N SER A 309 -7.75 -16.57 -24.58
CA SER A 309 -7.67 -15.88 -23.29
C SER A 309 -9.05 -15.43 -22.78
N SER A 310 -9.89 -14.91 -23.67
CA SER A 310 -11.26 -14.51 -23.35
C SER A 310 -12.12 -15.68 -22.89
N LYS A 311 -11.93 -16.87 -23.49
CA LYS A 311 -12.61 -18.09 -23.04
C LYS A 311 -12.14 -18.53 -21.65
N SER A 312 -10.86 -18.35 -21.30
CA SER A 312 -10.39 -18.57 -19.93
C SER A 312 -11.03 -17.56 -18.97
N ASN A 313 -10.84 -16.26 -19.22
CA ASN A 313 -11.38 -15.18 -18.41
C ASN A 313 -12.87 -15.39 -18.05
N LYS A 314 -13.70 -15.83 -19.01
CA LYS A 314 -15.13 -16.10 -18.79
C LYS A 314 -15.39 -17.28 -17.85
N ASN A 315 -14.65 -18.38 -18.00
CA ASN A 315 -14.71 -19.51 -17.06
C ASN A 315 -14.27 -19.07 -15.66
N ASP A 316 -13.19 -18.28 -15.58
CA ASP A 316 -12.60 -17.80 -14.32
C ASP A 316 -13.55 -16.81 -13.61
N ILE A 317 -14.19 -15.91 -14.37
CA ILE A 317 -15.25 -15.01 -13.91
C ILE A 317 -16.45 -15.78 -13.34
N ASP A 318 -16.93 -16.81 -14.03
CA ASP A 318 -18.10 -17.57 -13.56
C ASP A 318 -17.75 -18.48 -12.37
N GLY A 319 -16.53 -19.04 -12.32
CA GLY A 319 -16.00 -19.74 -11.16
C GLY A 319 -15.83 -18.83 -9.93
N LEU A 320 -15.40 -17.57 -10.13
CA LEU A 320 -15.34 -16.56 -9.07
C LEU A 320 -16.73 -16.12 -8.61
N LYS A 321 -17.70 -15.91 -9.50
CA LYS A 321 -19.10 -15.62 -9.12
C LYS A 321 -19.70 -16.72 -8.22
N ILE A 322 -19.44 -17.99 -8.53
CA ILE A 322 -19.89 -19.13 -7.70
C ILE A 322 -19.22 -19.08 -6.32
N GLN A 323 -17.91 -18.81 -6.24
CA GLN A 323 -17.21 -18.68 -4.96
C GLN A 323 -17.71 -17.47 -4.15
N VAL A 324 -17.90 -16.31 -4.79
CA VAL A 324 -18.51 -15.10 -4.18
C VAL A 324 -19.90 -15.42 -3.62
N LYS A 325 -20.75 -16.09 -4.40
CA LYS A 325 -22.09 -16.50 -3.93
C LYS A 325 -21.98 -17.41 -2.71
N ASN A 326 -21.17 -18.47 -2.76
CA ASN A 326 -21.04 -19.43 -1.66
C ASN A 326 -20.52 -18.76 -0.38
N VAL A 327 -19.57 -17.82 -0.47
CA VAL A 327 -19.08 -17.08 0.70
C VAL A 327 -20.14 -16.11 1.24
N THR A 328 -20.89 -15.44 0.37
CA THR A 328 -22.05 -14.61 0.78
C THR A 328 -23.16 -15.45 1.43
N ASP A 329 -23.46 -16.65 0.91
CA ASP A 329 -24.42 -17.57 1.53
C ASP A 329 -23.95 -18.01 2.92
N ASN A 330 -22.64 -18.27 3.11
CA ASN A 330 -22.05 -18.57 4.42
C ASN A 330 -22.17 -17.39 5.40
N ILE A 331 -21.88 -16.15 4.96
CA ILE A 331 -22.07 -14.94 5.79
C ILE A 331 -23.53 -14.82 6.21
N ASN A 332 -24.48 -14.92 5.26
CA ASN A 332 -25.91 -14.89 5.55
C ASN A 332 -26.35 -15.99 6.54
N TYR A 333 -25.74 -17.18 6.48
CA TYR A 333 -25.99 -18.27 7.43
C TYR A 333 -25.47 -17.92 8.83
N VAL A 334 -24.23 -17.43 8.94
CA VAL A 334 -23.61 -17.06 10.23
C VAL A 334 -24.32 -15.87 10.86
N ASP A 335 -24.62 -14.81 10.11
CA ASP A 335 -25.39 -13.64 10.58
C ASP A 335 -26.79 -14.05 11.06
N LYS A 336 -27.46 -14.97 10.36
CA LYS A 336 -28.72 -15.53 10.82
C LYS A 336 -28.55 -16.34 12.11
N TYR A 337 -27.56 -17.24 12.17
CA TYR A 337 -27.34 -18.08 13.35
C TYR A 337 -27.02 -17.23 14.59
N ILE A 338 -26.20 -16.18 14.43
CA ILE A 338 -25.93 -15.16 15.45
C ILE A 338 -27.22 -14.52 15.96
N LYS A 339 -28.08 -14.06 15.05
CA LYS A 339 -29.36 -13.42 15.39
C LYS A 339 -30.34 -14.39 16.08
N ASP A 340 -30.43 -15.62 15.59
CA ASP A 340 -31.33 -16.64 16.13
C ASP A 340 -30.87 -17.13 17.52
N VAL A 341 -29.56 -17.20 17.79
CA VAL A 341 -28.99 -17.73 19.06
C VAL A 341 -28.72 -16.66 20.12
N PHE A 342 -28.27 -15.46 19.74
CA PHE A 342 -27.92 -14.41 20.70
C PHE A 342 -28.95 -13.27 20.77
N HIS A 343 -29.88 -13.20 19.82
CA HIS A 343 -30.86 -12.11 19.62
C HIS A 343 -30.24 -10.71 19.39
N ALA A 344 -28.92 -10.66 19.22
CA ALA A 344 -28.19 -9.46 18.86
C ALA A 344 -28.09 -9.31 17.33
N ALA A 345 -28.14 -8.08 16.84
CA ALA A 345 -27.87 -7.75 15.43
C ALA A 345 -26.39 -7.40 15.18
N TYR A 346 -25.59 -7.25 16.25
CA TYR A 346 -24.22 -6.72 16.22
C TYR A 346 -23.34 -7.44 17.25
N LEU A 347 -22.02 -7.40 17.03
CA LEU A 347 -21.04 -7.97 17.93
C LEU A 347 -20.80 -7.08 19.15
N VAL A 348 -20.77 -7.74 20.31
CA VAL A 348 -19.92 -7.33 21.42
C VAL A 348 -19.02 -8.53 21.74
N ARG A 349 -17.72 -8.38 21.54
CA ARG A 349 -16.67 -9.35 21.93
C ARG A 349 -15.96 -8.86 23.18
N GLU A 350 -15.26 -9.74 23.89
CA GLU A 350 -14.28 -9.31 24.88
C GLU A 350 -13.19 -8.44 24.21
N VAL A 351 -12.66 -7.44 24.91
CA VAL A 351 -11.51 -6.67 24.43
C VAL A 351 -10.31 -7.60 24.33
N TYR A 352 -9.74 -7.73 23.13
CA TYR A 352 -8.50 -8.47 22.93
C TYR A 352 -7.34 -7.69 23.54
N LEU A 353 -6.61 -8.34 24.44
CA LEU A 353 -5.41 -7.81 25.07
C LEU A 353 -4.20 -8.54 24.48
N GLU A 354 -3.36 -7.77 23.78
CA GLU A 354 -2.13 -8.22 23.14
C GLU A 354 -0.98 -8.15 24.16
N PRO A 355 -0.41 -9.29 24.63
CA PRO A 355 0.54 -9.31 25.75
C PRO A 355 1.93 -8.71 25.45
N THR A 356 2.22 -8.38 24.19
CA THR A 356 3.48 -7.75 23.77
C THR A 356 3.42 -6.22 23.79
N LYS A 357 2.25 -5.64 24.07
CA LYS A 357 2.06 -4.18 24.17
C LYS A 357 2.17 -3.69 25.62
N GLN A 358 2.57 -2.44 25.79
CA GLN A 358 2.56 -1.75 27.08
C GLN A 358 1.22 -1.05 27.30
N TYR A 359 0.68 -1.17 28.51
CA TYR A 359 -0.64 -0.62 28.87
C TYR A 359 -0.48 0.53 29.85
N LEU A 360 -1.08 1.66 29.49
CA LEU A 360 -0.93 2.95 30.14
C LEU A 360 -2.31 3.42 30.61
N VAL A 361 -2.58 3.31 31.91
CA VAL A 361 -3.83 3.78 32.52
C VAL A 361 -3.72 5.26 32.82
N LEU A 362 -4.58 6.08 32.23
CA LEU A 362 -4.53 7.53 32.27
C LEU A 362 -5.59 8.09 33.24
N SER A 363 -5.16 8.94 34.18
CA SER A 363 -6.07 9.75 35.01
C SER A 363 -5.46 11.06 35.48
N ASP A 364 -6.15 12.19 35.32
CA ASP A 364 -5.72 13.51 35.81
C ASP A 364 -5.80 13.68 37.34
N SER A 365 -6.52 12.77 38.02
CA SER A 365 -6.74 12.75 39.47
C SER A 365 -6.55 11.35 40.05
N VAL A 366 -6.18 11.24 41.33
CA VAL A 366 -6.30 10.00 42.13
C VAL A 366 -6.81 10.28 43.56
N ASP A 367 -7.47 11.42 43.80
CA ASP A 367 -7.96 11.81 45.13
C ASP A 367 -9.33 11.18 45.47
N LYS A 368 -9.72 11.27 46.73
CA LYS A 368 -10.76 10.44 47.35
C LYS A 368 -12.18 10.97 47.12
N GLU A 369 -12.64 10.95 45.88
CA GLU A 369 -14.07 10.79 45.59
C GLU A 369 -14.42 9.36 45.14
N GLN A 370 -15.68 8.97 45.33
CA GLN A 370 -16.14 7.58 45.22
C GLN A 370 -16.22 7.04 43.77
N GLN A 371 -15.63 7.77 42.82
CA GLN A 371 -15.51 7.44 41.40
C GLN A 371 -14.05 7.07 41.01
N GLU A 372 -13.05 7.38 41.83
CA GLU A 372 -11.63 7.27 41.45
C GLU A 372 -10.97 5.92 41.78
N THR A 373 -11.68 4.97 42.41
CA THR A 373 -11.17 3.61 42.62
C THR A 373 -11.03 2.81 41.33
N ASP A 374 -11.84 3.12 40.30
CA ASP A 374 -11.92 2.33 39.07
C ASP A 374 -10.58 2.23 38.31
N TYR A 375 -9.69 3.21 38.41
CA TYR A 375 -8.38 3.15 37.74
C TYR A 375 -7.48 2.04 38.29
N PHE A 376 -7.50 1.82 39.60
CA PHE A 376 -6.78 0.69 40.23
C PHE A 376 -7.46 -0.65 39.93
N ASP A 377 -8.78 -0.66 39.76
CA ASP A 377 -9.51 -1.84 39.28
C ASP A 377 -9.19 -2.16 37.80
N ILE A 378 -8.96 -1.16 36.95
CA ILE A 378 -8.47 -1.34 35.56
C ILE A 378 -7.06 -1.94 35.58
N VAL A 379 -6.14 -1.40 36.40
CA VAL A 379 -4.78 -1.93 36.59
C VAL A 379 -4.85 -3.40 37.00
N ASN A 380 -5.54 -3.71 38.11
CA ASN A 380 -5.73 -5.06 38.64
C ASN A 380 -6.36 -6.03 37.61
N TYR A 381 -7.36 -5.56 36.84
CA TYR A 381 -7.96 -6.36 35.76
C TYR A 381 -6.95 -6.68 34.65
N LEU A 382 -6.19 -5.69 34.19
CA LEU A 382 -5.19 -5.83 33.13
C LEU A 382 -4.04 -6.75 33.57
N GLU A 383 -3.43 -6.49 34.72
CA GLU A 383 -2.29 -7.27 35.25
C GLU A 383 -2.68 -8.74 35.41
N ARG A 384 -3.85 -9.03 36.01
CA ARG A 384 -4.38 -10.40 36.17
C ARG A 384 -4.82 -11.08 34.87
N LYS A 385 -5.02 -10.33 33.78
CA LYS A 385 -5.36 -10.86 32.45
C LYS A 385 -4.14 -11.16 31.59
N MET A 386 -3.03 -10.45 31.83
CA MET A 386 -1.87 -10.45 30.94
C MET A 386 -0.57 -10.98 31.58
N ASP A 387 -0.53 -11.14 32.90
CA ASP A 387 0.66 -11.59 33.67
C ASP A 387 1.86 -10.64 33.47
N THR A 388 1.59 -9.33 33.43
CA THR A 388 2.58 -8.25 33.26
C THR A 388 2.12 -6.98 34.00
N THR A 389 3.07 -6.19 34.50
CA THR A 389 2.84 -4.92 35.19
C THR A 389 2.23 -3.87 34.26
N VAL A 390 1.38 -3.00 34.82
CA VAL A 390 0.71 -1.90 34.12
C VAL A 390 1.18 -0.55 34.68
N THR A 391 1.33 0.45 33.81
CA THR A 391 1.78 1.79 34.21
C THR A 391 0.57 2.72 34.41
N LEU A 392 0.46 3.33 35.58
CA LEU A 392 -0.46 4.44 35.86
C LEU A 392 0.23 5.77 35.49
N VAL A 393 -0.40 6.57 34.63
CA VAL A 393 0.11 7.88 34.20
C VAL A 393 -0.85 8.96 34.69
N THR A 394 -0.33 9.97 35.40
CA THR A 394 -1.17 10.98 36.05
C THR A 394 -0.55 12.37 36.09
N SER A 395 -1.42 13.38 36.09
CA SER A 395 -1.10 14.81 36.28
C SER A 395 -1.64 15.36 37.60
N PHE A 396 -1.89 14.48 38.59
CA PHE A 396 -2.29 14.85 39.94
C PHE A 396 -1.08 15.27 40.80
N TYR A 397 -1.03 16.52 41.26
CA TYR A 397 -0.03 16.95 42.25
C TYR A 397 -0.48 16.65 43.67
N ASN A 398 0.35 15.93 44.43
CA ASN A 398 0.24 15.82 45.87
C ASN A 398 1.61 15.52 46.48
N ASN A 399 2.02 16.21 47.55
CA ASN A 399 3.33 15.99 48.16
C ASN A 399 3.41 14.71 49.02
N HIS A 400 2.30 14.00 49.19
CA HIS A 400 2.19 12.64 49.73
C HIS A 400 1.69 11.64 48.66
N PHE A 401 1.90 11.91 47.37
CA PHE A 401 1.37 11.09 46.27
C PHE A 401 1.68 9.59 46.42
N SER A 402 2.92 9.22 46.79
CA SER A 402 3.27 7.81 46.99
C SER A 402 2.45 7.15 48.11
N ASP A 403 2.18 7.84 49.24
CA ASP A 403 1.31 7.33 50.32
C ASP A 403 -0.14 7.11 49.87
N ILE A 404 -0.62 7.87 48.88
CA ILE A 404 -1.95 7.69 48.28
C ILE A 404 -1.98 6.39 47.46
N ILE A 405 -0.99 6.17 46.57
CA ILE A 405 -0.86 4.93 45.78
C ILE A 405 -0.70 3.71 46.70
N ASP A 406 0.16 3.82 47.71
CA ASP A 406 0.36 2.80 48.75
C ASP A 406 -0.92 2.54 49.55
N GLY A 407 -1.74 3.56 49.81
CA GLY A 407 -3.04 3.43 50.46
C GLY A 407 -4.04 2.61 49.64
N TYR A 408 -4.20 2.91 48.34
CA TYR A 408 -5.10 2.18 47.47
C TYR A 408 -4.68 0.72 47.30
N THR A 409 -3.42 0.49 46.95
CA THR A 409 -2.87 -0.85 46.68
C THR A 409 -2.98 -1.78 47.90
N LYS A 410 -2.67 -1.27 49.11
CA LYS A 410 -2.89 -2.00 50.38
C LYS A 410 -4.38 -2.23 50.67
N SER A 411 -5.27 -1.29 50.34
CA SER A 411 -6.72 -1.44 50.57
C SER A 411 -7.39 -2.46 49.64
N MET A 412 -6.88 -2.61 48.42
CA MET A 412 -7.40 -3.54 47.40
C MET A 412 -6.70 -4.89 47.40
N ASN A 413 -5.59 -5.05 48.13
CA ASN A 413 -4.71 -6.23 48.12
C ASN A 413 -4.25 -6.56 46.69
N ILE A 414 -3.66 -5.56 46.02
CA ILE A 414 -3.04 -5.66 44.70
C ILE A 414 -1.55 -5.31 44.81
N GLU A 415 -0.76 -5.68 43.80
CA GLU A 415 0.63 -5.21 43.71
C GLU A 415 0.66 -3.70 43.40
N ARG A 416 1.80 -3.06 43.64
CA ARG A 416 1.93 -1.62 43.38
C ARG A 416 2.32 -1.44 41.90
N PRO A 417 1.50 -0.76 41.07
CA PRO A 417 1.83 -0.53 39.68
C PRO A 417 3.06 0.39 39.54
N ASP A 418 3.66 0.35 38.35
CA ASP A 418 4.55 1.41 37.89
C ASP A 418 3.75 2.72 37.78
N VAL A 419 4.36 3.86 38.14
CA VAL A 419 3.67 5.15 38.12
C VAL A 419 4.54 6.22 37.48
N ILE A 420 3.94 7.00 36.58
CA ILE A 420 4.55 8.17 35.94
C ILE A 420 3.67 9.38 36.25
N ASN A 421 4.06 10.14 37.28
CA ASN A 421 3.42 11.38 37.67
C ASN A 421 4.11 12.57 37.01
N LEU A 422 3.34 13.50 36.42
CA LEU A 422 3.84 14.71 35.75
C LEU A 422 4.75 15.54 36.65
N PHE A 423 4.33 15.79 37.89
CA PHE A 423 5.05 16.65 38.80
C PHE A 423 6.31 15.97 39.32
N GLU A 424 6.25 14.70 39.73
CA GLU A 424 7.43 13.94 40.15
C GLU A 424 8.47 13.83 39.01
N ASN A 425 8.02 13.60 37.77
CA ASN A 425 8.85 13.52 36.58
C ASN A 425 9.52 14.86 36.22
N MET A 426 8.79 15.98 36.29
CA MET A 426 9.33 17.31 36.01
C MET A 426 10.22 17.84 37.13
N GLN A 427 9.91 17.50 38.40
CA GLN A 427 10.68 17.92 39.58
C GLN A 427 11.94 17.05 39.82
N GLN A 428 12.19 16.02 39.02
CA GLN A 428 13.43 15.27 39.08
C GLN A 428 14.63 16.11 38.59
N SER A 429 15.81 15.88 39.18
CA SER A 429 17.09 16.43 38.75
C SER A 429 18.17 15.35 38.81
N ASP A 430 19.17 15.44 37.94
CA ASP A 430 20.36 14.58 37.94
C ASP A 430 21.21 14.75 39.22
N ASN A 431 21.08 15.91 39.90
CA ASN A 431 21.90 16.28 41.06
C ASN A 431 21.01 16.76 42.22
N PRO A 432 20.18 15.88 42.82
CA PRO A 432 19.25 16.25 43.88
C PRO A 432 19.96 16.82 45.12
N SER A 433 19.36 17.83 45.74
CA SER A 433 19.80 18.37 47.03
C SER A 433 19.60 17.34 48.14
N THR A 434 20.64 17.10 48.94
CA THR A 434 20.54 16.35 50.20
C THR A 434 20.22 17.25 51.40
N LYS A 435 20.00 18.55 51.18
CA LYS A 435 19.75 19.53 52.23
C LYS A 435 18.26 19.68 52.51
N GLN A 436 17.80 18.97 53.54
CA GLN A 436 16.46 19.10 54.10
C GLN A 436 16.20 20.51 54.68
N VAL A 437 14.94 20.93 54.73
CA VAL A 437 14.53 22.18 55.38
C VAL A 437 14.70 22.10 56.90
N THR A 438 15.20 23.18 57.49
CA THR A 438 15.22 23.39 58.94
C THR A 438 14.77 24.81 59.28
N ILE A 439 14.15 24.97 60.45
CA ILE A 439 13.81 26.28 60.99
C ILE A 439 15.07 26.84 61.69
N PRO A 440 15.59 28.02 61.30
CA PRO A 440 16.75 28.60 61.96
C PRO A 440 16.38 29.16 63.34
N GLU A 441 17.33 29.12 64.28
CA GLU A 441 17.19 29.81 65.56
C GLU A 441 17.34 31.34 65.37
N SER A 442 16.51 32.12 66.05
CA SER A 442 16.54 33.59 66.00
C SER A 442 16.11 34.18 67.35
N ASN A 443 16.86 35.18 67.83
CA ASN A 443 16.51 35.94 69.03
C ASN A 443 15.36 36.94 68.80
N ASP A 444 15.02 37.23 67.53
CA ASP A 444 13.95 38.16 67.15
C ASP A 444 12.58 37.47 67.04
N TRP A 445 12.50 36.17 67.35
CA TRP A 445 11.30 35.35 67.23
C TRP A 445 10.80 34.83 68.58
N VAL A 446 9.48 34.72 68.70
CA VAL A 446 8.81 34.01 69.80
C VAL A 446 8.15 32.76 69.24
N THR A 447 8.77 31.60 69.50
CA THR A 447 8.29 30.29 69.03
C THR A 447 7.33 29.66 70.04
N ARG A 448 6.28 28.99 69.56
CA ARG A 448 5.30 28.23 70.35
C ARG A 448 4.89 26.95 69.60
N THR A 449 4.35 25.97 70.31
CA THR A 449 3.75 24.76 69.71
C THR A 449 2.25 24.76 69.97
N ASP A 450 1.44 24.43 68.96
CA ASP A 450 0.00 24.23 69.15
C ASP A 450 -0.28 22.93 69.89
N VAL A 451 -1.15 22.97 70.90
CA VAL A 451 -1.45 21.80 71.76
C VAL A 451 -2.38 20.79 71.07
N LYS A 452 -3.09 21.19 70.00
CA LYS A 452 -4.01 20.33 69.26
C LYS A 452 -3.37 19.76 68.00
N THR A 453 -2.70 20.58 67.19
CA THR A 453 -2.09 20.14 65.92
C THR A 453 -0.61 19.77 66.03
N HIS A 454 0.06 20.13 67.12
CA HIS A 454 1.52 20.00 67.30
C HIS A 454 2.36 20.85 66.32
N ASN A 455 1.72 21.71 65.52
CA ASN A 455 2.39 22.65 64.62
C ASN A 455 3.18 23.70 65.40
N THR A 456 4.28 24.20 64.80
CA THR A 456 5.10 25.26 65.39
C THR A 456 4.64 26.62 64.88
N LEU A 457 4.27 27.54 65.77
CA LEU A 457 3.91 28.92 65.46
C LEU A 457 5.08 29.84 65.81
N ILE A 458 5.42 30.77 64.91
CA ILE A 458 6.55 31.69 65.06
C ILE A 458 6.02 33.12 64.94
N TYR A 459 6.24 33.93 65.95
CA TYR A 459 5.80 35.32 66.06
C TYR A 459 6.99 36.28 66.07
N ASP A 460 6.78 37.54 65.67
CA ASP A 460 7.75 38.62 65.90
C ASP A 460 7.74 39.10 67.37
N GLN A 461 8.73 39.93 67.74
CA GLN A 461 8.80 40.58 69.07
C GLN A 461 7.61 41.52 69.38
N SER A 462 6.76 41.86 68.39
CA SER A 462 5.53 42.64 68.60
C SER A 462 4.29 41.76 68.79
N GLY A 463 4.42 40.43 68.68
CA GLY A 463 3.33 39.47 68.81
C GLY A 463 2.54 39.20 67.52
N ASN A 464 3.00 39.68 66.35
CA ASN A 464 2.40 39.32 65.07
C ASN A 464 2.83 37.91 64.65
N LEU A 465 1.89 37.08 64.20
CA LEU A 465 2.21 35.78 63.61
C LEU A 465 2.99 35.98 62.32
N MET A 466 4.17 35.36 62.20
CA MET A 466 5.03 35.37 61.01
C MET A 466 4.91 34.07 60.22
N MET A 467 4.94 32.92 60.90
CA MET A 467 4.92 31.60 60.26
C MET A 467 4.14 30.57 61.08
N THR A 468 3.58 29.58 60.38
CA THR A 468 3.20 28.28 60.96
C THR A 468 3.91 27.16 60.21
N VAL A 469 4.57 26.27 60.93
CA VAL A 469 5.24 25.07 60.43
C VAL A 469 4.36 23.87 60.77
N GLU A 470 3.96 23.11 59.77
CA GLU A 470 3.11 21.93 59.89
C GLU A 470 3.94 20.68 59.59
N TYR A 471 3.59 19.57 60.23
CA TYR A 471 4.42 18.35 60.22
C TYR A 471 3.63 17.12 59.78
N PHE A 472 4.28 16.25 59.01
CA PHE A 472 3.78 14.93 58.62
C PHE A 472 4.89 13.90 58.85
N ASN A 473 4.58 12.81 59.56
CA ASN A 473 5.55 11.79 59.96
C ASN A 473 6.86 12.37 60.55
N ASP A 474 6.72 13.32 61.49
CA ASP A 474 7.78 14.09 62.15
C ASP A 474 8.69 14.95 61.25
N GLN A 475 8.46 14.99 59.93
CA GLN A 475 9.10 15.91 58.98
C GLN A 475 8.26 17.18 58.77
N ILE A 476 8.88 18.26 58.30
CA ILE A 476 8.16 19.49 57.92
C ILE A 476 7.41 19.24 56.61
N ASP A 477 6.08 19.27 56.65
CA ASP A 477 5.19 19.22 55.49
C ASP A 477 5.14 20.59 54.79
N ARG A 478 4.96 21.64 55.59
CA ARG A 478 4.47 22.93 55.10
C ARG A 478 4.92 24.08 55.99
N ILE A 479 5.19 25.22 55.36
CA ILE A 479 5.41 26.48 56.06
C ILE A 479 4.53 27.55 55.42
N ASN A 480 3.50 28.00 56.15
CA ASN A 480 2.70 29.16 55.78
C ASN A 480 3.36 30.43 56.33
N TYR A 481 3.48 31.46 55.51
CA TYR A 481 4.07 32.76 55.84
C TYR A 481 2.97 33.82 55.88
N PHE A 482 2.97 34.63 56.95
CA PHE A 482 1.92 35.58 57.27
C PHE A 482 2.39 37.03 57.13
N LYS A 483 1.46 37.90 56.70
CA LYS A 483 1.63 39.36 56.70
C LYS A 483 0.27 40.00 56.98
N ASN A 484 0.19 40.90 57.94
CA ASN A 484 -1.07 41.54 58.38
C ASN A 484 -2.17 40.50 58.70
N SER A 485 -1.80 39.41 59.38
CA SER A 485 -2.68 38.27 59.73
C SER A 485 -3.33 37.53 58.55
N LYS A 486 -2.81 37.71 57.34
CA LYS A 486 -3.17 36.99 56.10
C LYS A 486 -2.01 36.10 55.65
N ILE A 487 -2.29 34.95 55.04
CA ILE A 487 -1.25 34.13 54.40
C ILE A 487 -0.82 34.84 53.11
N VAL A 488 0.48 34.94 52.86
CA VAL A 488 1.03 35.52 51.61
C VAL A 488 1.85 34.52 50.81
N LYS A 489 2.37 33.47 51.45
CA LYS A 489 3.06 32.36 50.81
C LYS A 489 2.86 31.08 51.60
N THR A 490 2.78 29.94 50.94
CA THR A 490 2.87 28.61 51.54
C THR A 490 3.93 27.81 50.79
N ASN A 491 4.99 27.41 51.48
CA ASN A 491 5.93 26.41 50.99
C ASN A 491 5.39 25.02 51.33
N ILE A 492 5.49 24.08 50.39
CA ILE A 492 5.12 22.67 50.53
C ILE A 492 6.37 21.82 50.24
N TYR A 493 6.64 20.82 51.08
CA TYR A 493 7.85 20.00 51.04
C TYR A 493 7.52 18.55 50.67
N ASN A 494 8.48 17.86 50.03
CA ASN A 494 8.36 16.45 49.70
C ASN A 494 8.72 15.56 50.92
N THR A 495 8.60 14.24 50.76
CA THR A 495 8.92 13.23 51.79
C THR A 495 10.39 13.17 52.21
N ASP A 496 11.30 13.88 51.52
CA ASP A 496 12.71 14.03 51.88
C ASP A 496 12.99 15.37 52.61
N GLY A 497 11.97 16.20 52.82
CA GLY A 497 12.12 17.55 53.40
C GLY A 497 12.70 18.59 52.43
N ILE A 498 12.66 18.33 51.12
CA ILE A 498 13.09 19.26 50.07
C ILE A 498 11.87 20.09 49.62
N LEU A 499 12.08 21.37 49.26
CA LEU A 499 11.00 22.24 48.78
C LEU A 499 10.43 21.67 47.46
N SER A 500 9.13 21.36 47.46
CA SER A 500 8.42 20.82 46.29
C SER A 500 7.66 21.92 45.55
N SER A 501 6.77 22.65 46.23
CA SER A 501 6.08 23.80 45.64
C SER A 501 6.01 25.01 46.56
N ALA A 502 5.69 26.16 45.98
CA ALA A 502 5.44 27.40 46.68
C ALA A 502 4.23 28.13 46.09
N GLN A 503 3.15 28.15 46.85
CA GLN A 503 1.91 28.87 46.57
C GLN A 503 2.05 30.32 47.07
N ILE A 504 1.65 31.28 46.25
CA ILE A 504 1.69 32.72 46.56
C ILE A 504 0.27 33.28 46.50
N PHE A 505 -0.11 34.02 47.53
CA PHE A 505 -1.48 34.49 47.72
C PHE A 505 -1.60 36.01 47.59
N ASN A 506 -2.57 36.46 46.79
CA ASN A 506 -2.84 37.88 46.64
C ASN A 506 -3.57 38.48 47.85
N LYS A 507 -3.79 39.80 47.76
CA LYS A 507 -4.44 40.62 48.81
C LYS A 507 -5.83 40.11 49.19
N ASP A 508 -6.52 39.44 48.27
CA ASP A 508 -7.87 38.91 48.46
C ASP A 508 -7.88 37.45 48.93
N GLN A 509 -6.70 36.87 49.20
CA GLN A 509 -6.50 35.48 49.66
C GLN A 509 -6.91 34.42 48.63
N LYS A 510 -6.84 34.76 47.34
CA LYS A 510 -6.80 33.78 46.26
C LYS A 510 -5.34 33.39 45.99
N LEU A 511 -5.14 32.17 45.51
CA LEU A 511 -3.90 31.76 44.85
C LEU A 511 -3.70 32.66 43.62
N ASP A 512 -2.46 33.11 43.43
CA ASP A 512 -2.04 34.08 42.40
C ASP A 512 -1.00 33.44 41.48
N GLU A 513 -0.05 32.72 42.07
CA GLU A 513 1.11 32.06 41.43
C GLU A 513 1.45 30.80 42.25
N GLU A 514 1.71 29.66 41.61
CA GLU A 514 2.28 28.46 42.23
C GLU A 514 3.53 28.00 41.47
N ASN A 515 4.67 27.95 42.15
CA ASN A 515 5.94 27.48 41.60
C ASN A 515 6.25 26.06 42.06
N PHE A 516 6.71 25.20 41.16
CA PHE A 516 7.20 23.85 41.43
C PHE A 516 8.70 23.80 41.21
N TYR A 517 9.41 23.22 42.17
CA TYR A 517 10.86 23.17 42.21
C TYR A 517 11.36 21.77 41.95
N ARG A 518 12.47 21.66 41.22
CA ARG A 518 13.23 20.42 41.16
C ARG A 518 13.86 20.11 42.52
N THR A 519 14.25 18.85 42.70
CA THR A 519 15.02 18.42 43.88
C THR A 519 16.36 19.14 44.05
N ASP A 520 16.90 19.84 43.05
CA ASP A 520 18.07 20.73 43.18
C ASP A 520 17.75 22.16 43.65
N GLY A 521 16.46 22.55 43.69
CA GLY A 521 15.99 23.88 44.07
C GLY A 521 15.77 24.87 42.92
N SER A 522 16.03 24.50 41.67
CA SER A 522 15.61 25.26 40.48
C SER A 522 14.09 25.20 40.28
N ILE A 523 13.48 26.23 39.69
CA ILE A 523 12.07 26.17 39.26
C ILE A 523 11.98 25.34 37.98
N VAL A 524 10.96 24.50 37.87
CA VAL A 524 10.61 23.77 36.63
C VAL A 524 9.26 24.17 36.06
N ILE A 525 8.25 24.45 36.90
CA ILE A 525 6.92 24.88 36.47
C ILE A 525 6.51 26.10 37.28
N THR A 526 5.93 27.10 36.64
CA THR A 526 5.13 28.15 37.29
C THR A 526 3.72 28.12 36.72
N ILE A 527 2.70 28.14 37.58
CA ILE A 527 1.29 28.22 37.19
C ILE A 527 0.75 29.56 37.73
N ASN A 528 0.21 30.40 36.85
CA ASN A 528 -0.41 31.67 37.22
C ASN A 528 -1.94 31.58 37.20
N TYR A 529 -2.60 32.31 38.11
CA TYR A 529 -4.02 32.14 38.45
C TYR A 529 -4.83 33.44 38.36
N GLU A 530 -5.32 33.81 37.16
CA GLU A 530 -6.22 34.95 37.05
C GLU A 530 -7.57 34.67 37.75
N SER A 531 -7.93 35.53 38.70
CA SER A 531 -9.16 35.43 39.51
C SER A 531 -9.35 34.10 40.27
N GLY A 532 -8.30 33.27 40.38
CA GLY A 532 -8.36 31.93 40.99
C GLY A 532 -8.63 30.79 40.00
N VAL A 533 -8.47 31.01 38.69
CA VAL A 533 -8.45 29.97 37.64
C VAL A 533 -7.05 29.95 37.04
N ALA A 534 -6.42 28.77 36.96
CA ALA A 534 -5.12 28.62 36.32
C ALA A 534 -5.24 28.88 34.81
N ASN A 535 -4.47 29.83 34.28
CA ASN A 535 -4.61 30.32 32.90
C ASN A 535 -3.28 30.63 32.19
N ASP A 536 -2.15 30.32 32.82
CA ASP A 536 -0.80 30.43 32.28
C ASP A 536 0.04 29.34 32.98
N PHE A 537 0.80 28.57 32.18
CA PHE A 537 1.55 27.39 32.61
C PHE A 537 2.94 27.41 31.95
N GLN A 538 3.93 27.90 32.68
CA GLN A 538 5.28 28.15 32.18
C GLN A 538 6.24 27.03 32.60
N VAL A 539 7.05 26.52 31.66
CA VAL A 539 8.00 25.41 31.90
C VAL A 539 9.44 25.86 31.66
N PHE A 540 10.30 25.67 32.65
CA PHE A 540 11.68 26.15 32.68
C PHE A 540 12.71 25.02 32.61
N ASP A 541 13.88 25.26 32.03
CA ASP A 541 15.01 24.32 32.07
C ASP A 541 15.77 24.35 33.42
N GLY A 542 16.82 23.53 33.57
CA GLY A 542 17.70 23.54 34.74
C GLY A 542 18.56 24.80 34.90
N SER A 543 18.57 25.69 33.91
CA SER A 543 19.21 27.02 33.96
C SER A 543 18.23 28.14 34.34
N GLY A 544 16.93 27.83 34.49
CA GLY A 544 15.87 28.80 34.71
C GLY A 544 15.43 29.56 33.45
N LEU A 545 15.73 29.05 32.25
CA LEU A 545 15.24 29.62 30.99
C LEU A 545 13.84 29.08 30.67
N LEU A 546 12.92 29.96 30.28
CA LEU A 546 11.59 29.56 29.80
C LEU A 546 11.73 28.74 28.51
N THR A 547 11.17 27.54 28.49
CA THR A 547 11.24 26.58 27.37
C THR A 547 9.90 26.35 26.69
N GLN A 548 8.80 26.38 27.44
CA GLN A 548 7.42 26.26 26.95
C GLN A 548 6.51 27.15 27.79
N ASP A 549 5.37 27.51 27.21
CA ASP A 549 4.37 28.43 27.78
C ASP A 549 3.00 28.05 27.20
N PHE A 550 1.95 27.97 28.03
CA PHE A 550 0.62 27.49 27.64
C PHE A 550 -0.51 28.24 28.36
N ASP A 551 -1.54 28.65 27.62
CA ASP A 551 -2.74 29.31 28.18
C ASP A 551 -3.65 28.36 29.00
N LYS A 552 -3.41 27.03 28.94
CA LYS A 552 -4.37 25.99 29.42
C LYS A 552 -3.68 24.74 29.95
N LYS A 553 -4.31 24.12 30.96
CA LYS A 553 -3.89 22.81 31.50
C LYS A 553 -3.94 21.73 30.41
N GLU A 554 -4.98 21.73 29.56
CA GLU A 554 -5.13 20.86 28.39
C GLU A 554 -3.85 20.81 27.55
N GLU A 555 -3.30 21.99 27.22
CA GLU A 555 -2.18 22.15 26.29
C GLU A 555 -0.87 21.73 26.96
N PHE A 556 -0.68 22.12 28.23
CA PHE A 556 0.45 21.71 29.06
C PHE A 556 0.54 20.18 29.24
N VAL A 557 -0.54 19.52 29.66
CA VAL A 557 -0.52 18.05 29.84
C VAL A 557 -0.42 17.29 28.52
N THR A 558 -0.98 17.86 27.43
CA THR A 558 -0.81 17.32 26.07
C THR A 558 0.66 17.38 25.65
N TRP A 559 1.36 18.49 25.87
CA TRP A 559 2.79 18.59 25.60
C TRP A 559 3.60 17.56 26.39
N TRP A 560 3.38 17.48 27.71
CA TRP A 560 4.11 16.57 28.58
C TRP A 560 3.92 15.10 28.17
N ILE A 561 2.68 14.64 28.01
CA ILE A 561 2.41 13.23 27.72
C ILE A 561 2.91 12.81 26.34
N ASN A 562 2.84 13.70 25.34
CA ASN A 562 3.46 13.44 24.03
C ASN A 562 5.00 13.40 24.13
N SER A 563 5.64 14.18 25.02
CA SER A 563 7.10 14.17 25.17
C SER A 563 7.65 12.83 25.70
N LEU A 564 6.89 12.14 26.57
CA LEU A 564 7.25 10.83 27.10
C LEU A 564 7.22 9.72 26.04
N TYR A 565 6.18 9.73 25.20
CA TYR A 565 5.86 8.62 24.29
C TYR A 565 6.17 8.92 22.80
N ALA A 566 6.81 10.06 22.51
CA ALA A 566 7.19 10.46 21.15
C ALA A 566 8.06 9.41 20.45
N GLY A 567 7.54 8.84 19.35
CA GLY A 567 8.24 7.83 18.56
C GLY A 567 8.21 6.42 19.13
N GLN A 568 7.53 6.19 20.26
CA GLN A 568 7.24 4.84 20.76
C GLN A 568 6.14 4.18 19.90
N SER A 569 6.08 2.85 19.95
CA SER A 569 5.06 2.00 19.33
C SER A 569 4.68 0.87 20.30
N GLU A 570 3.65 0.09 19.98
CA GLU A 570 3.15 -0.99 20.85
C GLU A 570 2.59 -0.49 22.19
N LEU A 571 2.00 0.72 22.19
CA LEU A 571 1.35 1.33 23.35
C LEU A 571 -0.18 1.25 23.26
N VAL A 572 -0.83 0.89 24.37
CA VAL A 572 -2.29 0.93 24.55
C VAL A 572 -2.64 1.90 25.67
N PHE A 573 -3.35 2.97 25.36
CA PHE A 573 -3.81 3.94 26.36
C PHE A 573 -5.24 3.63 26.81
N VAL A 574 -5.44 3.59 28.13
CA VAL A 574 -6.70 3.18 28.77
C VAL A 574 -7.14 4.28 29.73
N GLY A 575 -8.39 4.75 29.64
CA GLY A 575 -8.86 5.83 30.51
C GLY A 575 -10.29 6.28 30.21
N SER A 576 -10.87 7.08 31.11
CA SER A 576 -12.27 7.52 30.99
C SER A 576 -12.44 8.53 29.86
N SER A 577 -13.51 8.41 29.07
CA SER A 577 -13.84 9.42 28.03
C SER A 577 -14.05 10.84 28.57
N THR A 578 -14.24 10.98 29.89
CA THR A 578 -14.36 12.25 30.62
C THR A 578 -13.06 12.75 31.27
N ASP A 579 -11.99 11.97 31.28
CA ASP A 579 -10.68 12.38 31.85
C ASP A 579 -9.96 13.42 30.97
N LEU A 580 -8.98 14.16 31.53
CA LEU A 580 -8.20 15.17 30.81
C LEU A 580 -7.03 14.55 30.01
N LEU A 581 -6.24 13.67 30.64
CA LEU A 581 -5.11 13.00 29.97
C LEU A 581 -5.59 12.08 28.85
N TYR A 582 -6.68 11.34 29.07
CA TYR A 582 -7.27 10.48 28.07
C TYR A 582 -7.73 11.27 26.84
N LYS A 583 -8.35 12.45 27.01
CA LYS A 583 -8.71 13.33 25.88
C LYS A 583 -7.50 13.87 25.15
N ALA A 584 -6.46 14.30 25.88
CA ALA A 584 -5.21 14.78 25.30
C ALA A 584 -4.60 13.74 24.35
N VAL A 585 -4.36 12.52 24.85
CA VAL A 585 -3.81 11.42 24.06
C VAL A 585 -4.75 10.99 22.94
N ALA A 586 -6.06 10.88 23.20
CA ALA A 586 -7.02 10.50 22.16
C ALA A 586 -7.02 11.45 20.96
N ALA A 587 -6.73 12.74 21.18
CA ALA A 587 -6.63 13.78 20.15
C ALA A 587 -5.26 13.82 19.44
N SER A 588 -4.13 13.60 20.16
CA SER A 588 -2.78 13.80 19.61
C SER A 588 -2.06 12.56 19.09
N ARG A 589 -2.49 11.34 19.49
CA ARG A 589 -1.73 10.11 19.24
C ARG A 589 -1.63 9.72 17.75
N ASP A 590 -0.59 8.94 17.45
CA ASP A 590 -0.44 8.25 16.16
C ASP A 590 -1.38 7.03 16.08
N GLN A 591 -2.45 7.16 15.29
CA GLN A 591 -3.49 6.14 15.16
C GLN A 591 -3.04 4.86 14.42
N GLU A 592 -1.85 4.85 13.78
CA GLU A 592 -1.29 3.65 13.16
C GLU A 592 -0.35 2.88 14.10
N LYS A 593 0.07 3.48 15.23
CA LYS A 593 1.03 2.89 16.19
C LYS A 593 0.50 2.71 17.62
N THR A 594 -0.64 3.31 17.96
CA THR A 594 -1.14 3.37 19.34
C THR A 594 -2.64 3.13 19.44
N ASP A 595 -3.00 2.18 20.30
CA ASP A 595 -4.39 1.76 20.53
C ASP A 595 -5.05 2.57 21.66
N LEU A 596 -6.38 2.62 21.64
CA LEU A 596 -7.21 3.12 22.74
C LEU A 596 -8.12 2.02 23.26
N ILE A 597 -8.30 2.00 24.58
CA ILE A 597 -9.44 1.37 25.25
C ILE A 597 -10.16 2.47 26.04
N THR A 598 -11.43 2.72 25.75
CA THR A 598 -12.22 3.75 26.45
C THR A 598 -12.90 3.16 27.67
N PHE A 599 -12.60 3.69 28.86
CA PHE A 599 -13.36 3.35 30.05
C PHE A 599 -14.69 4.14 30.10
N VAL A 600 -15.75 3.44 30.52
CA VAL A 600 -17.12 3.95 30.59
C VAL A 600 -17.76 3.56 31.92
N GLU A 601 -17.91 4.54 32.79
CA GLU A 601 -18.52 4.43 34.11
C GLU A 601 -20.04 4.25 34.03
N SER A 602 -20.60 3.32 34.82
CA SER A 602 -22.03 3.11 35.04
C SER A 602 -22.88 3.18 33.75
N ALA A 603 -22.45 2.45 32.72
CA ALA A 603 -23.05 2.48 31.39
C ALA A 603 -24.54 2.08 31.39
N HIS A 604 -24.96 1.18 32.29
CA HIS A 604 -26.36 0.79 32.47
C HIS A 604 -27.25 2.00 32.81
N SER A 605 -26.87 2.76 33.84
CA SER A 605 -27.59 3.96 34.29
C SER A 605 -27.55 5.11 33.29
N ASN A 606 -26.56 5.12 32.38
CA ASN A 606 -26.27 6.22 31.46
C ASN A 606 -26.44 5.85 29.98
N ILE A 607 -27.09 4.73 29.65
CA ILE A 607 -26.94 4.07 28.34
C ILE A 607 -27.28 4.95 27.12
N GLY A 608 -28.21 5.90 27.26
CA GLY A 608 -28.51 6.90 26.23
C GLY A 608 -27.34 7.86 25.91
N ARG A 609 -26.57 8.26 26.94
CA ARG A 609 -25.34 9.05 26.77
C ARG A 609 -24.24 8.21 26.13
N ILE A 610 -24.15 6.93 26.46
CA ILE A 610 -23.15 6.02 25.89
C ILE A 610 -23.44 5.74 24.41
N LYS A 611 -24.71 5.53 24.04
CA LYS A 611 -25.10 5.43 22.63
C LYS A 611 -24.77 6.70 21.85
N ALA A 612 -25.02 7.88 22.41
CA ALA A 612 -24.64 9.15 21.80
C ALA A 612 -23.11 9.31 21.64
N LEU A 613 -22.31 8.84 22.59
CA LEU A 613 -20.85 8.80 22.49
C LEU A 613 -20.38 7.88 21.35
N LEU A 614 -20.90 6.66 21.27
CA LEU A 614 -20.54 5.68 20.23
C LEU A 614 -21.00 6.09 18.82
N HIS A 615 -22.04 6.93 18.72
CA HIS A 615 -22.47 7.57 17.48
C HIS A 615 -21.58 8.76 17.07
N LYS A 616 -21.14 9.55 18.04
CA LYS A 616 -20.27 10.72 17.80
C LYS A 616 -18.84 10.32 17.46
N GLU A 617 -18.32 9.29 18.11
CA GLU A 617 -16.92 8.87 18.04
C GLU A 617 -16.79 7.47 17.40
N PRO A 618 -16.86 7.35 16.06
CA PRO A 618 -16.90 6.06 15.37
C PRO A 618 -15.61 5.23 15.50
N LEU A 619 -14.54 5.78 16.10
CA LEU A 619 -13.29 5.07 16.38
C LEU A 619 -13.28 4.37 17.75
N ILE A 620 -14.25 4.63 18.64
CA ILE A 620 -14.34 3.96 19.96
C ILE A 620 -14.86 2.52 19.76
N ASN A 621 -13.92 1.60 19.53
CA ASN A 621 -14.20 0.21 19.19
C ASN A 621 -13.74 -0.79 20.27
N ASN A 622 -12.95 -0.36 21.27
CA ASN A 622 -12.58 -1.16 22.44
C ASN A 622 -12.96 -0.39 23.71
N ILE A 623 -13.69 -1.04 24.61
CA ILE A 623 -14.35 -0.40 25.75
C ILE A 623 -14.14 -1.23 27.02
N PHE A 624 -13.81 -0.57 28.12
CA PHE A 624 -13.95 -1.14 29.46
C PHE A 624 -15.16 -0.54 30.16
N VAL A 625 -15.91 -1.36 30.89
CA VAL A 625 -17.04 -0.93 31.72
C VAL A 625 -16.87 -1.44 33.14
N GLN A 626 -17.47 -0.76 34.11
CA GLN A 626 -17.40 -1.15 35.53
C GLN A 626 -17.84 -2.61 35.74
N TYR A 627 -19.11 -2.96 35.43
CA TYR A 627 -19.69 -4.27 35.77
C TYR A 627 -20.35 -4.99 34.58
N GLU A 628 -20.60 -6.29 34.71
CA GLU A 628 -21.26 -7.11 33.65
C GLU A 628 -22.65 -6.58 33.23
N ARG A 629 -23.41 -5.97 34.15
CA ARG A 629 -24.69 -5.29 33.82
C ARG A 629 -24.51 -4.13 32.84
N ASP A 630 -23.37 -3.45 32.90
CA ASP A 630 -23.01 -2.32 32.03
C ASP A 630 -22.63 -2.86 30.64
N LEU A 631 -21.91 -4.00 30.59
CA LEU A 631 -21.60 -4.72 29.36
C LEU A 631 -22.87 -5.17 28.65
N HIS A 632 -23.78 -5.88 29.33
CA HIS A 632 -25.07 -6.30 28.77
C HIS A 632 -25.96 -5.12 28.34
N SER A 633 -25.84 -3.96 28.98
CA SER A 633 -26.57 -2.76 28.56
C SER A 633 -26.05 -2.21 27.23
N ILE A 634 -24.74 -2.30 26.98
CA ILE A 634 -24.14 -1.98 25.68
C ILE A 634 -24.47 -3.05 24.64
N GLU A 635 -24.44 -4.35 24.98
CA GLU A 635 -24.85 -5.44 24.06
C GLU A 635 -26.25 -5.22 23.48
N ASN A 636 -27.19 -4.77 24.31
CA ASN A 636 -28.59 -4.59 23.93
C ASN A 636 -28.90 -3.25 23.23
N THR A 637 -27.93 -2.34 23.11
CA THR A 637 -28.16 -0.98 22.59
C THR A 637 -27.19 -0.50 21.51
N THR A 638 -26.03 -1.17 21.35
CA THR A 638 -25.12 -0.91 20.23
C THR A 638 -25.78 -1.21 18.88
N ASP A 639 -25.47 -0.41 17.87
CA ASP A 639 -25.86 -0.63 16.47
C ASP A 639 -24.65 -0.83 15.55
N ARG A 640 -23.53 -1.28 16.13
CA ARG A 640 -22.29 -1.64 15.44
C ARG A 640 -21.47 -2.65 16.24
N ASP A 641 -20.55 -3.32 15.55
CA ASP A 641 -19.63 -4.28 16.13
C ASP A 641 -18.53 -3.59 16.95
N ILE A 642 -18.37 -3.98 18.21
CA ILE A 642 -17.41 -3.42 19.16
C ILE A 642 -16.83 -4.50 20.10
N SER A 643 -15.75 -4.17 20.80
CA SER A 643 -15.18 -4.95 21.89
C SER A 643 -15.50 -4.27 23.22
N VAL A 644 -16.06 -5.01 24.19
CA VAL A 644 -16.39 -4.54 25.54
C VAL A 644 -15.98 -5.61 26.57
N SER A 645 -15.30 -5.20 27.64
CA SER A 645 -15.03 -6.07 28.81
C SER A 645 -15.46 -5.38 30.10
N ALA A 646 -16.04 -6.15 31.03
CA ALA A 646 -16.28 -5.70 32.40
C ALA A 646 -14.99 -5.86 33.23
N ILE A 647 -14.56 -4.82 33.93
CA ILE A 647 -13.37 -4.89 34.80
C ILE A 647 -13.68 -5.53 36.15
N LYS A 648 -14.90 -5.33 36.68
CA LYS A 648 -15.40 -5.97 37.90
C LYS A 648 -16.40 -7.06 37.57
N THR A 649 -15.99 -8.31 37.78
CA THR A 649 -16.93 -9.42 37.97
C THR A 649 -17.72 -9.15 39.25
N ALA A 650 -18.98 -8.76 39.12
CA ALA A 650 -19.81 -8.39 40.26
C ALA A 650 -20.07 -9.62 41.15
N VAL A 651 -19.59 -9.60 42.39
CA VAL A 651 -19.95 -10.58 43.44
C VAL A 651 -21.28 -10.18 44.09
N SER A 652 -22.24 -9.71 43.28
CA SER A 652 -23.60 -9.42 43.71
C SER A 652 -24.43 -10.69 43.64
N ASP A 653 -25.16 -11.02 44.71
CA ASP A 653 -26.08 -12.17 44.74
C ASP A 653 -27.24 -12.07 43.71
N GLU A 654 -27.44 -10.91 43.07
CA GLU A 654 -28.35 -10.73 41.94
C GLU A 654 -27.77 -11.32 40.64
N MET A 655 -28.13 -12.58 40.42
CA MET A 655 -27.82 -13.40 39.25
C MET A 655 -28.47 -12.84 37.96
N TYR A 656 -27.75 -12.05 37.17
CA TYR A 656 -28.21 -11.57 35.85
C TYR A 656 -28.15 -12.67 34.77
N LEU A 657 -29.05 -13.65 34.89
CA LEU A 657 -29.40 -14.54 33.79
C LEU A 657 -30.03 -13.74 32.62
N PRO A 658 -29.92 -14.22 31.37
CA PRO A 658 -30.79 -13.76 30.28
C PRO A 658 -32.26 -13.88 30.67
N ASP A 659 -33.14 -13.02 30.15
CA ASP A 659 -34.57 -13.03 30.50
C ASP A 659 -35.29 -14.35 30.14
N SER A 660 -34.70 -15.18 29.29
CA SER A 660 -35.16 -16.55 28.97
C SER A 660 -34.76 -17.62 30.00
N LEU A 661 -33.95 -17.28 31.01
CA LEU A 661 -33.45 -18.17 32.05
C LEU A 661 -33.74 -17.67 33.48
N LYS A 662 -34.15 -16.40 33.66
CA LYS A 662 -34.71 -15.91 34.94
C LYS A 662 -35.94 -16.76 35.32
N ILE A 663 -35.99 -17.21 36.57
CA ILE A 663 -37.03 -18.09 37.15
C ILE A 663 -38.15 -17.25 37.76
#